data_AF-A0A6I8P623-F1
#
_entry.id   AF-A0A6I8P623-F1
#
_cell.length_a   1.000
_cell.length_b   1.000
_cell.length_c   1.000
_cell.angle_alpha   90.00
_cell.angle_beta   90.00
_cell.angle_gamma   90.00
#
_symmetry.space_group_name_H-M   'P 1'
#
loop_
_entity.id
_entity.type
_entity.pdbx_description
1 polymer ?
#
loop_
_entity_poly.entity_id
_entity_poly.type
_entity_poly.pdbx_seq_one_letter_code
_entity_poly.pdbx_strand_id
1 'polypeptide(L)'
;MAAVGAAPADATMVPPDSGGKQMETVTQEPFVKKPSWVEIHYLLKVSYILISVFMERSAFFGMNVLLTLYFVRFHHWNENLSTAIYHAFIGSCYLYTIVGAMVADSWLGKYKATLVWYILYLLGFIFLLLSSLPFSRGQALPKLLIGVGLTLIAFAVGGIKPCTTAFFGDQFQEEHVEMRRKFFAVLYFLINLGVLISMCVTPVIKKDIECFGKDCYGLAFGASGAILLFSFIIFMSGQSRYVKSPPEGNMLVKVCKCIQFALSNRLRNRSRQIPKREHWLDWAAEQYPMQLIMEVKALMRMLVLYIPLPMFWALFDQQGLFVIKPDQVQILNPFLILILVPMFELGIYPLIKMCQINLTPIRKMVIGMVLAALAFTVAAVIEIQMHEVTEMTPLDYNKSYLQIINLARNEVQVTVQQGERDFLTSEPIGALQKSFHYYKLYLEGKHQSVRFVLKSQGATTEKYHDIKRRKWYSLVIYTAGANISNLLLEEMNAKPANGLAAVRFVNTLKKDIHIFLGSGDAIRIGKNYKFSDYQTMERGEYKQVRCKTWVGACTMDLGLLDFGAVYTVFILWGSRSILRVWKINTIPPNHLSILWQVPQYVLITAGEVMFSVTSFDFSYAEAPASMKSVLQSIAMMTVAMGNVIVLIIAEAGLLVQWAEFLLFACLLLGVCIVFSIMGYYYVPWAKAQQMVREEQEQQAQREQQQAQKEQQQEQWWEQQQQRRWEQQQHWKQKQQEQRARWQRQQKQWEQEQLEREKWQQQDGDREGEKPAPAQDREGGNLDLDKQ
;
A
#
# COMPACT_ATOMS: atom_id res chain seq x y z
N MET A 1 75.60 14.71 -26.98
CA MET A 1 76.36 15.97 -26.96
C MET A 1 75.81 16.82 -25.83
N ALA A 2 76.72 17.24 -24.94
CA ALA A 2 76.66 18.12 -23.75
C ALA A 2 75.29 18.69 -23.31
N ALA A 3 74.77 18.49 -22.09
CA ALA A 3 75.28 18.73 -20.72
C ALA A 3 75.03 20.16 -20.18
N VAL A 4 74.72 20.20 -18.87
CA VAL A 4 74.72 21.34 -17.91
C VAL A 4 73.43 22.17 -17.91
N GLY A 5 72.61 22.26 -16.85
CA GLY A 5 72.86 22.52 -15.40
C GLY A 5 72.13 23.84 -15.06
N ALA A 6 71.58 24.17 -13.90
CA ALA A 6 71.47 23.62 -12.55
C ALA A 6 70.29 24.39 -11.87
N ALA A 7 69.72 23.80 -10.82
CA ALA A 7 68.77 24.40 -9.85
C ALA A 7 69.50 25.40 -8.90
N PRO A 8 68.97 25.90 -7.74
CA PRO A 8 67.67 25.67 -7.07
C PRO A 8 67.03 26.87 -6.29
N ALA A 9 65.85 26.60 -5.72
CA ALA A 9 65.29 26.95 -4.38
C ALA A 9 65.39 28.37 -3.76
N ASP A 10 64.24 28.91 -3.34
CA ASP A 10 63.81 29.09 -1.92
C ASP A 10 62.45 29.83 -1.87
N ALA A 11 61.39 29.24 -1.31
CA ALA A 11 60.92 29.41 0.07
C ALA A 11 60.53 30.87 0.43
N THR A 12 59.23 31.16 0.62
CA THR A 12 58.64 31.66 1.89
C THR A 12 57.28 32.39 1.72
N MET A 13 56.44 32.20 2.76
CA MET A 13 55.48 33.14 3.36
C MET A 13 54.11 33.39 2.71
N VAL A 14 53.09 32.85 3.39
CA VAL A 14 51.74 33.43 3.53
C VAL A 14 51.81 34.60 4.53
N PRO A 15 51.07 35.69 4.29
CA PRO A 15 50.23 36.26 5.34
C PRO A 15 48.79 36.63 4.86
N PRO A 16 47.88 36.94 5.81
CA PRO A 16 46.42 36.81 5.68
C PRO A 16 45.70 38.14 5.35
N ASP A 17 44.37 38.15 5.51
CA ASP A 17 43.39 39.25 5.33
C ASP A 17 42.86 39.46 3.90
N SER A 18 41.60 39.81 3.65
CA SER A 18 40.47 40.25 4.48
C SER A 18 39.19 40.17 3.64
N GLY A 19 38.04 40.15 4.30
CA GLY A 19 36.72 39.97 3.68
C GLY A 19 36.30 41.06 2.68
N GLY A 20 35.54 40.62 1.69
CA GLY A 20 34.79 41.47 0.76
C GLY A 20 33.81 40.62 -0.05
N LYS A 21 32.60 40.41 0.49
CA LYS A 21 31.47 39.85 -0.27
C LYS A 21 31.09 40.87 -1.36
N GLN A 22 31.43 40.59 -2.61
CA GLN A 22 30.70 41.17 -3.74
C GLN A 22 29.55 40.22 -4.11
N MET A 23 28.35 40.75 -3.91
CA MET A 23 27.07 40.12 -4.21
C MET A 23 26.78 40.38 -5.69
N GLU A 24 27.25 39.50 -6.58
CA GLU A 24 26.78 39.48 -7.96
C GLU A 24 25.40 38.82 -8.01
N THR A 25 24.37 39.66 -8.12
CA THR A 25 23.03 39.27 -8.57
C THR A 25 23.10 38.73 -9.99
N VAL A 26 23.28 37.41 -10.12
CA VAL A 26 23.03 36.71 -11.39
C VAL A 26 21.52 36.55 -11.54
N THR A 27 20.92 37.41 -12.36
CA THR A 27 19.61 37.19 -12.97
C THR A 27 19.66 35.90 -13.80
N GLN A 28 19.16 34.80 -13.24
CA GLN A 28 18.93 33.57 -13.99
C GLN A 28 17.66 33.73 -14.83
N GLU A 29 17.82 33.97 -16.14
CA GLU A 29 16.80 33.61 -17.11
C GLU A 29 16.57 32.07 -17.09
N PRO A 30 15.35 31.58 -17.36
CA PRO A 30 15.03 30.16 -17.33
C PRO A 30 15.59 29.47 -18.57
N PHE A 31 16.90 29.23 -18.59
CA PHE A 31 17.53 28.38 -19.60
C PHE A 31 17.11 26.92 -19.36
N VAL A 32 16.25 26.40 -20.24
CA VAL A 32 16.03 24.96 -20.41
C VAL A 32 17.38 24.34 -20.80
N LYS A 33 18.09 23.76 -19.84
CA LYS A 33 19.33 23.00 -20.09
C LYS A 33 19.02 21.87 -21.07
N LYS A 34 19.74 21.81 -22.20
CA LYS A 34 19.77 20.63 -23.07
C LYS A 34 20.24 19.43 -22.23
N PRO A 35 19.59 18.25 -22.37
CA PRO A 35 19.97 17.09 -21.58
C PRO A 35 21.43 16.72 -21.86
N SER A 36 22.19 16.45 -20.81
CA SER A 36 23.58 16.00 -20.94
C SER A 36 23.62 14.61 -21.62
N TRP A 37 24.73 14.29 -22.30
CA TRP A 37 24.93 12.95 -22.91
C TRP A 37 24.74 11.80 -21.91
N VAL A 38 25.04 12.04 -20.63
CA VAL A 38 24.82 11.10 -19.53
C VAL A 38 23.33 10.85 -19.32
N GLU A 39 22.49 11.90 -19.32
CA GLU A 39 21.04 11.78 -19.16
C GLU A 39 20.39 11.00 -20.30
N ILE A 40 20.82 11.22 -21.55
CA ILE A 40 20.31 10.47 -22.73
C ILE A 40 20.65 8.98 -22.61
N HIS A 41 21.86 8.65 -22.15
CA HIS A 41 22.28 7.27 -21.96
C HIS A 41 21.48 6.56 -20.85
N TYR A 42 21.17 7.27 -19.76
CA TYR A 42 20.28 6.77 -18.70
C TYR A 42 18.84 6.58 -19.20
N LEU A 43 18.29 7.53 -19.95
CA LEU A 43 16.95 7.44 -20.54
C LEU A 43 16.81 6.19 -21.43
N LEU A 44 17.82 5.90 -22.25
CA LEU A 44 17.84 4.72 -23.11
C LEU A 44 17.99 3.40 -22.36
N LYS A 45 18.71 3.37 -21.23
CA LYS A 45 18.80 2.17 -20.37
C LYS A 45 17.44 1.84 -19.74
N VAL A 46 16.78 2.89 -19.27
CA VAL A 46 15.56 2.80 -18.47
C VAL A 46 14.31 2.61 -19.34
N SER A 47 14.34 3.03 -20.62
CA SER A 47 13.20 2.90 -21.52
C SER A 47 12.77 1.46 -21.79
N TYR A 48 13.72 0.53 -21.99
CA TYR A 48 13.40 -0.91 -22.17
C TYR A 48 12.67 -1.47 -20.95
N ILE A 49 13.13 -1.10 -19.76
CA ILE A 49 12.51 -1.46 -18.49
C ILE A 49 11.09 -0.88 -18.42
N LEU A 50 10.92 0.43 -18.65
CA LEU A 50 9.62 1.10 -18.59
C LEU A 50 8.60 0.48 -19.55
N ILE A 51 9.00 0.23 -20.79
CA ILE A 51 8.12 -0.38 -21.81
C ILE A 51 7.76 -1.82 -21.42
N SER A 52 8.74 -2.61 -20.97
CA SER A 52 8.47 -3.99 -20.53
C SER A 52 7.47 -4.02 -19.36
N VAL A 53 7.62 -3.14 -18.38
CA VAL A 53 6.70 -3.04 -17.24
C VAL A 53 5.32 -2.60 -17.67
N PHE A 54 5.24 -1.57 -18.52
CA PHE A 54 3.98 -1.11 -19.09
C PHE A 54 3.21 -2.27 -19.75
N MET A 55 3.90 -3.06 -20.59
CA MET A 55 3.29 -4.22 -21.27
C MET A 55 2.94 -5.35 -20.29
N GLU A 56 3.81 -5.68 -19.35
CA GLU A 56 3.55 -6.72 -18.33
C GLU A 56 2.29 -6.37 -17.51
N ARG A 57 2.17 -5.11 -17.09
CA ARG A 57 1.00 -4.62 -16.34
C ARG A 57 -0.25 -4.61 -17.19
N SER A 58 -0.15 -4.18 -18.45
CA SER A 58 -1.25 -4.24 -19.40
C SER A 58 -1.76 -5.68 -19.55
N ALA A 59 -0.87 -6.66 -19.69
CA ALA A 59 -1.23 -8.07 -19.77
C ALA A 59 -1.91 -8.60 -18.49
N PHE A 60 -1.34 -8.30 -17.31
CA PHE A 60 -1.90 -8.71 -16.02
C PHE A 60 -3.32 -8.17 -15.82
N PHE A 61 -3.51 -6.86 -15.97
CA PHE A 61 -4.79 -6.22 -15.73
C PHE A 61 -5.83 -6.52 -16.82
N GLY A 62 -5.42 -6.69 -18.08
CA GLY A 62 -6.31 -7.11 -19.16
C GLY A 62 -6.97 -8.46 -18.87
N MET A 63 -6.17 -9.41 -18.40
CA MET A 63 -6.69 -10.69 -17.90
C MET A 63 -7.58 -10.51 -16.65
N ASN A 64 -7.10 -9.79 -15.64
CA ASN A 64 -7.79 -9.67 -14.34
C ASN A 64 -9.21 -9.12 -14.46
N VAL A 65 -9.43 -8.13 -15.34
CA VAL A 65 -10.74 -7.48 -15.52
C VAL A 65 -11.82 -8.46 -15.98
N LEU A 66 -11.44 -9.49 -16.75
CA LEU A 66 -12.39 -10.49 -17.24
C LEU A 66 -12.50 -11.72 -16.33
N LEU A 67 -11.64 -11.85 -15.31
CA LEU A 67 -11.48 -13.11 -14.58
C LEU A 67 -12.75 -13.48 -13.81
N THR A 68 -13.37 -12.53 -13.11
CA THR A 68 -14.62 -12.76 -12.36
C THR A 68 -15.79 -13.08 -13.31
N LEU A 69 -15.89 -12.38 -14.44
CA LEU A 69 -16.89 -12.66 -15.48
C LEU A 69 -16.69 -14.05 -16.11
N TYR A 70 -15.42 -14.45 -16.30
CA TYR A 70 -15.06 -15.77 -16.79
C TYR A 70 -15.49 -16.87 -15.80
N PHE A 71 -15.27 -16.69 -14.50
CA PHE A 71 -15.73 -17.63 -13.48
C PHE A 71 -17.26 -17.80 -13.48
N VAL A 72 -18.01 -16.68 -13.49
CA VAL A 72 -19.48 -16.70 -13.40
C VAL A 72 -20.11 -17.20 -14.71
N ARG A 73 -19.68 -16.69 -15.87
CA ARG A 73 -20.35 -16.97 -17.14
C ARG A 73 -19.84 -18.21 -17.85
N PHE A 74 -18.56 -18.56 -17.71
CA PHE A 74 -17.98 -19.71 -18.39
C PHE A 74 -17.94 -20.96 -17.50
N HIS A 75 -17.50 -20.82 -16.24
CA HIS A 75 -17.42 -21.93 -15.28
C HIS A 75 -18.70 -22.13 -14.45
N HIS A 76 -19.65 -21.20 -14.53
CA HIS A 76 -20.90 -21.22 -13.77
C HIS A 76 -20.70 -21.33 -12.26
N TRP A 77 -19.64 -20.68 -11.74
CA TRP A 77 -19.41 -20.55 -10.32
C TRP A 77 -20.30 -19.47 -9.72
N ASN A 78 -20.66 -19.63 -8.44
CA ASN A 78 -21.42 -18.62 -7.70
C ASN A 78 -20.61 -17.31 -7.60
N GLU A 79 -21.29 -16.17 -7.53
CA GLU A 79 -20.66 -14.84 -7.45
C GLU A 79 -19.73 -14.71 -6.23
N ASN A 80 -20.17 -15.23 -5.08
CA ASN A 80 -19.36 -15.23 -3.85
C ASN A 80 -18.08 -16.05 -4.01
N LEU A 81 -18.17 -17.25 -4.59
CA LEU A 81 -17.00 -18.11 -4.84
C LEU A 81 -16.03 -17.45 -5.83
N SER A 82 -16.57 -16.82 -6.88
CA SER A 82 -15.79 -16.12 -7.90
C SER A 82 -15.01 -14.95 -7.30
N THR A 83 -15.66 -14.18 -6.43
CA THR A 83 -15.05 -13.05 -5.71
C THR A 83 -13.97 -13.54 -4.73
N ALA A 84 -14.25 -14.60 -3.95
CA ALA A 84 -13.28 -15.18 -3.03
C ALA A 84 -12.03 -15.72 -3.76
N ILE A 85 -12.20 -16.45 -4.87
CA ILE A 85 -11.08 -16.96 -5.68
C ILE A 85 -10.27 -15.82 -6.28
N TYR A 86 -10.93 -14.75 -6.76
CA TYR A 86 -10.24 -13.56 -7.26
C TYR A 86 -9.35 -12.92 -6.20
N HIS A 87 -9.88 -12.67 -4.99
CA HIS A 87 -9.10 -12.09 -3.90
C HIS A 87 -8.01 -13.04 -3.40
N ALA A 88 -8.27 -14.35 -3.34
CA ALA A 88 -7.26 -15.35 -2.99
C ALA A 88 -6.11 -15.37 -4.02
N PHE A 89 -6.42 -15.25 -5.31
CA PHE A 89 -5.43 -15.15 -6.38
C PHE A 89 -4.57 -13.87 -6.24
N ILE A 90 -5.19 -12.71 -6.04
CA ILE A 90 -4.48 -11.43 -5.87
C ILE A 90 -3.64 -11.44 -4.59
N GLY A 91 -4.19 -11.92 -3.48
CA GLY A 91 -3.48 -12.10 -2.21
C GLY A 91 -2.27 -13.02 -2.37
N SER A 92 -2.42 -14.13 -3.11
CA SER A 92 -1.32 -15.07 -3.39
C SER A 92 -0.20 -14.43 -4.21
N CYS A 93 -0.53 -13.57 -5.20
CA CYS A 93 0.48 -12.81 -5.95
C CYS A 93 1.38 -11.98 -5.03
N TYR A 94 0.82 -11.35 -3.99
CA TYR A 94 1.60 -10.56 -3.05
C TYR A 94 2.31 -11.41 -1.99
N LEU A 95 1.74 -12.54 -1.58
CA LEU A 95 2.36 -13.49 -0.67
C LEU A 95 3.66 -14.09 -1.24
N TYR A 96 3.64 -14.49 -2.52
CA TYR A 96 4.81 -15.08 -3.18
C TYR A 96 5.97 -14.10 -3.41
N THR A 97 5.82 -12.82 -3.08
CA THR A 97 6.92 -11.84 -3.20
C THR A 97 8.14 -12.19 -2.36
N ILE A 98 7.97 -12.79 -1.17
CA ILE A 98 9.11 -13.24 -0.36
C ILE A 98 9.92 -14.31 -1.09
N VAL A 99 9.23 -15.26 -1.74
CA VAL A 99 9.90 -16.32 -2.51
C VAL A 99 10.64 -15.71 -3.69
N GLY A 100 10.04 -14.73 -4.37
CA GLY A 100 10.69 -13.94 -5.42
C GLY A 100 12.00 -13.30 -4.98
N ALA A 101 11.95 -12.55 -3.88
CA ALA A 101 13.12 -11.88 -3.29
C ALA A 101 14.21 -12.88 -2.88
N MET A 102 13.83 -13.99 -2.24
CA MET A 102 14.77 -15.05 -1.84
C MET A 102 15.49 -15.66 -3.05
N VAL A 103 14.76 -16.01 -4.12
CA VAL A 103 15.36 -16.62 -5.31
C VAL A 103 16.32 -15.65 -6.01
N ALA A 104 15.96 -14.35 -6.06
CA ALA A 104 16.79 -13.32 -6.68
C ALA A 104 18.06 -13.00 -5.89
N ASP A 105 17.95 -12.77 -4.58
CA ASP A 105 19.11 -12.36 -3.79
C ASP A 105 20.02 -13.55 -3.44
N SER A 106 19.46 -14.76 -3.27
CA SER A 106 20.22 -15.93 -2.82
C SER A 106 20.90 -16.74 -3.92
N TRP A 107 20.23 -16.95 -5.07
CA TRP A 107 20.64 -17.99 -6.03
C TRP A 107 20.91 -17.46 -7.43
N LEU A 108 19.94 -16.75 -8.03
CA LEU A 108 19.98 -16.45 -9.46
C LEU A 108 20.52 -15.05 -9.79
N GLY A 109 20.45 -14.10 -8.86
CA GLY A 109 20.58 -12.68 -9.15
C GLY A 109 19.31 -12.10 -9.78
N LYS A 110 19.05 -10.81 -9.56
CA LYS A 110 17.79 -10.13 -9.91
C LYS A 110 17.41 -10.26 -11.40
N TYR A 111 18.38 -10.12 -12.30
CA TYR A 111 18.14 -10.24 -13.75
C TYR A 111 17.73 -11.65 -14.18
N LYS A 112 18.51 -12.68 -13.81
CA LYS A 112 18.21 -14.08 -14.20
C LYS A 112 16.93 -14.59 -13.54
N ALA A 113 16.70 -14.23 -12.27
CA ALA A 113 15.44 -14.53 -11.59
C ALA A 113 14.24 -13.97 -12.36
N THR A 114 14.30 -12.70 -12.77
CA THR A 114 13.25 -12.05 -13.56
C THR A 114 12.96 -12.82 -14.86
N LEU A 115 13.98 -13.30 -15.57
CA LEU A 115 13.79 -14.12 -16.79
C LEU A 115 13.06 -15.44 -16.50
N VAL A 116 13.45 -16.17 -15.45
CA VAL A 116 12.79 -17.41 -15.05
C VAL A 116 11.33 -17.16 -14.70
N TRP A 117 11.05 -16.08 -13.98
CA TRP A 117 9.68 -15.73 -13.63
C TRP A 117 8.84 -15.35 -14.85
N TYR A 118 9.37 -14.63 -15.84
CA TYR A 118 8.66 -14.35 -17.11
C TYR A 118 8.30 -15.64 -17.85
N ILE A 119 9.18 -16.64 -17.87
CA ILE A 119 8.89 -17.93 -18.53
C ILE A 119 7.74 -18.64 -17.81
N LEU A 120 7.78 -18.70 -16.47
CA LEU A 120 6.67 -19.26 -15.68
C LEU A 120 5.36 -18.49 -15.90
N TYR A 121 5.45 -17.18 -16.07
CA TYR A 121 4.29 -16.33 -16.32
C TYR A 121 3.65 -16.64 -17.68
N LEU A 122 4.46 -16.76 -18.74
CA LEU A 122 4.00 -17.14 -20.07
C LEU A 122 3.35 -18.53 -20.08
N LEU A 123 3.93 -19.49 -19.36
CA LEU A 123 3.32 -20.82 -19.18
C LEU A 123 1.94 -20.71 -18.52
N GLY A 124 1.79 -19.89 -17.47
CA GLY A 124 0.50 -19.64 -16.83
C GLY A 124 -0.55 -19.09 -17.79
N PHE A 125 -0.19 -18.15 -18.67
CA PHE A 125 -1.07 -17.62 -19.71
C PHE A 125 -1.45 -18.68 -20.76
N ILE A 126 -0.54 -19.60 -21.11
CA ILE A 126 -0.86 -20.73 -21.99
C ILE A 126 -1.92 -21.64 -21.35
N PHE A 127 -1.77 -21.98 -20.06
CA PHE A 127 -2.78 -22.77 -19.34
C PHE A 127 -4.14 -22.05 -19.28
N LEU A 128 -4.13 -20.74 -19.04
CA LEU A 128 -5.36 -19.94 -19.00
C LEU A 128 -6.05 -19.90 -20.37
N LEU A 129 -5.30 -19.69 -21.46
CA LEU A 129 -5.80 -19.75 -22.83
C LEU A 129 -6.42 -21.13 -23.13
N LEU A 130 -5.70 -22.21 -22.83
CA LEU A 130 -6.19 -23.58 -23.03
C LEU A 130 -7.47 -23.87 -22.25
N SER A 131 -7.60 -23.32 -21.03
CA SER A 131 -8.81 -23.48 -20.20
C SER A 131 -10.07 -22.89 -20.84
N SER A 132 -9.91 -21.89 -21.72
CA SER A 132 -11.01 -21.13 -22.32
C SER A 132 -11.46 -21.68 -23.68
N LEU A 133 -10.76 -22.68 -24.23
CA LEU A 133 -11.07 -23.26 -25.55
C LEU A 133 -12.31 -24.17 -25.48
N PRO A 134 -13.17 -24.16 -26.54
CA PRO A 134 -14.46 -24.84 -26.53
C PRO A 134 -14.36 -26.38 -26.47
N PHE A 135 -13.25 -26.98 -26.88
CA PHE A 135 -13.02 -28.43 -26.79
C PHE A 135 -13.09 -28.97 -25.35
N SER A 136 -12.91 -28.10 -24.37
CA SER A 136 -12.81 -28.47 -22.96
C SER A 136 -14.15 -28.40 -22.19
N ARG A 137 -15.26 -28.02 -22.85
CA ARG A 137 -16.57 -27.76 -22.20
C ARG A 137 -17.16 -29.05 -21.56
N GLY A 138 -17.32 -29.06 -20.23
CA GLY A 138 -18.10 -30.07 -19.49
C GLY A 138 -17.32 -31.10 -18.68
N GLN A 139 -15.98 -31.09 -18.69
CA GLN A 139 -15.13 -32.04 -17.95
C GLN A 139 -14.43 -31.36 -16.75
N ALA A 140 -13.75 -32.13 -15.88
CA ALA A 140 -12.94 -31.59 -14.76
C ALA A 140 -11.67 -30.84 -15.26
N LEU A 141 -11.26 -31.07 -16.50
CA LEU A 141 -10.01 -30.58 -17.09
C LEU A 141 -9.89 -29.04 -17.17
N PRO A 142 -10.89 -28.24 -17.64
CA PRO A 142 -10.81 -26.78 -17.64
C PRO A 142 -10.62 -26.19 -16.24
N LYS A 143 -11.28 -26.80 -15.23
CA LYS A 143 -11.18 -26.36 -13.83
C LYS A 143 -9.79 -26.62 -13.26
N LEU A 144 -9.15 -27.73 -13.66
CA LEU A 144 -7.76 -28.00 -13.33
C LEU A 144 -6.82 -27.02 -14.04
N LEU A 145 -7.00 -26.82 -15.36
CA LEU A 145 -6.16 -25.95 -16.18
C LEU A 145 -6.19 -24.49 -15.69
N ILE A 146 -7.37 -23.96 -15.36
CA ILE A 146 -7.49 -22.61 -14.79
C ILE A 146 -6.84 -22.52 -13.41
N GLY A 147 -7.00 -23.53 -12.54
CA GLY A 147 -6.38 -23.56 -11.22
C GLY A 147 -4.85 -23.58 -11.30
N VAL A 148 -4.29 -24.43 -12.17
CA VAL A 148 -2.85 -24.48 -12.46
C VAL A 148 -2.37 -23.17 -13.07
N GLY A 149 -3.09 -22.65 -14.07
CA GLY A 149 -2.76 -21.38 -14.72
C GLY A 149 -2.70 -20.20 -13.74
N LEU A 150 -3.74 -20.02 -12.92
CA LEU A 150 -3.78 -18.95 -11.92
C LEU A 150 -2.70 -19.10 -10.84
N THR A 151 -2.40 -20.33 -10.41
CA THR A 151 -1.33 -20.58 -9.42
C THR A 151 0.04 -20.23 -10.01
N LEU A 152 0.31 -20.64 -11.25
CA LEU A 152 1.55 -20.30 -11.95
C LEU A 152 1.69 -18.79 -12.17
N ILE A 153 0.61 -18.12 -12.59
CA ILE A 153 0.59 -16.66 -12.73
C ILE A 153 0.85 -15.99 -11.39
N ALA A 154 0.18 -16.41 -10.31
CA ALA A 154 0.37 -15.82 -8.99
C ALA A 154 1.81 -15.98 -8.50
N PHE A 155 2.39 -17.17 -8.69
CA PHE A 155 3.77 -17.45 -8.33
C PHE A 155 4.76 -16.61 -9.15
N ALA A 156 4.55 -16.51 -10.46
CA ALA A 156 5.39 -15.73 -11.35
C ALA A 156 5.30 -14.22 -11.08
N VAL A 157 4.10 -13.66 -10.93
CA VAL A 157 3.88 -12.24 -10.61
C VAL A 157 4.47 -11.89 -9.25
N GLY A 158 4.29 -12.75 -8.25
CA GLY A 158 4.94 -12.59 -6.95
C GLY A 158 6.46 -12.64 -7.05
N GLY A 159 7.00 -13.53 -7.89
CA GLY A 159 8.42 -13.58 -8.24
C GLY A 159 8.96 -12.29 -8.85
N ILE A 160 8.28 -11.74 -9.86
CA ILE A 160 8.71 -10.58 -10.64
C ILE A 160 8.68 -9.30 -9.83
N LYS A 161 7.59 -9.03 -9.08
CA LYS A 161 7.33 -7.73 -8.42
C LYS A 161 8.49 -7.17 -7.58
N PRO A 162 9.02 -7.88 -6.56
CA PRO A 162 10.07 -7.34 -5.70
C PRO A 162 11.43 -7.28 -6.42
N CYS A 163 11.69 -8.23 -7.32
CA CYS A 163 12.92 -8.31 -8.09
C CYS A 163 13.04 -7.13 -9.06
N THR A 164 11.96 -6.83 -9.77
CA THR A 164 11.90 -5.77 -10.77
C THR A 164 12.00 -4.40 -10.13
N THR A 165 11.21 -4.10 -9.09
CA THR A 165 11.32 -2.80 -8.38
C THR A 165 12.73 -2.55 -7.84
N ALA A 166 13.37 -3.55 -7.24
CA ALA A 166 14.75 -3.44 -6.78
C ALA A 166 15.75 -3.30 -7.96
N PHE A 167 15.58 -4.08 -9.02
CA PHE A 167 16.41 -4.02 -10.22
C PHE A 167 16.33 -2.66 -10.93
N PHE A 168 15.17 -2.00 -10.90
CA PHE A 168 14.98 -0.69 -11.51
C PHE A 168 15.71 0.41 -10.74
N GLY A 169 15.61 0.37 -9.41
CA GLY A 169 16.35 1.31 -8.57
C GLY A 169 17.87 1.14 -8.73
N ASP A 170 18.35 -0.10 -8.91
CA ASP A 170 19.78 -0.41 -9.11
C ASP A 170 20.34 0.16 -10.43
N GLN A 171 19.48 0.63 -11.34
CA GLN A 171 19.96 1.31 -12.56
C GLN A 171 20.47 2.72 -12.28
N PHE A 172 20.20 3.29 -11.10
CA PHE A 172 20.63 4.64 -10.71
C PHE A 172 21.71 4.56 -9.63
N GLN A 173 22.77 5.34 -9.79
CA GLN A 173 23.79 5.53 -8.75
C GLN A 173 23.21 6.29 -7.54
N GLU A 174 23.79 6.07 -6.35
CA GLU A 174 23.28 6.63 -5.07
C GLU A 174 23.28 8.17 -5.04
N GLU A 175 24.14 8.82 -5.83
CA GLU A 175 24.26 10.28 -5.92
C GLU A 175 23.08 10.95 -6.66
N HIS A 176 22.29 10.20 -7.44
CA HIS A 176 21.23 10.75 -8.30
C HIS A 176 19.81 10.50 -7.76
N VAL A 177 19.59 10.81 -6.47
CA VAL A 177 18.32 10.57 -5.75
C VAL A 177 17.11 11.21 -6.43
N GLU A 178 17.25 12.46 -6.92
CA GLU A 178 16.12 13.18 -7.53
C GLU A 178 15.70 12.58 -8.89
N MET A 179 16.65 12.07 -9.68
CA MET A 179 16.34 11.37 -10.93
C MET A 179 15.64 10.03 -10.66
N ARG A 180 16.07 9.29 -9.63
CA ARG A 180 15.43 8.05 -9.21
C ARG A 180 13.98 8.27 -8.77
N ARG A 181 13.71 9.34 -7.99
CA ARG A 181 12.34 9.70 -7.58
C ARG A 181 11.44 9.97 -8.79
N LYS A 182 11.92 10.80 -9.72
CA LYS A 182 11.18 11.09 -10.98
C LYS A 182 10.94 9.82 -11.79
N PHE A 183 11.91 8.91 -11.83
CA PHE A 183 11.76 7.62 -12.49
C PHE A 183 10.63 6.78 -11.85
N PHE A 184 10.57 6.66 -10.52
CA PHE A 184 9.47 5.92 -9.87
C PHE A 184 8.10 6.55 -10.12
N ALA A 185 8.01 7.88 -10.22
CA ALA A 185 6.77 8.57 -10.61
C ALA A 185 6.37 8.24 -12.07
N VAL A 186 7.31 8.29 -13.02
CA VAL A 186 7.06 7.92 -14.43
C VAL A 186 6.71 6.45 -14.57
N LEU A 187 7.40 5.57 -13.83
CA LEU A 187 7.10 4.15 -13.77
C LEU A 187 5.65 3.94 -13.31
N TYR A 188 5.25 4.57 -12.20
CA TYR A 188 3.90 4.44 -11.66
C TYR A 188 2.82 5.01 -12.60
N PHE A 189 3.12 6.12 -13.29
CA PHE A 189 2.28 6.66 -14.37
C PHE A 189 2.07 5.65 -15.50
N LEU A 190 3.16 5.05 -16.02
CA LEU A 190 3.08 4.06 -17.09
C LEU A 190 2.36 2.78 -16.67
N ILE A 191 2.56 2.31 -15.43
CA ILE A 191 1.81 1.18 -14.88
C ILE A 191 0.30 1.44 -14.98
N ASN A 192 -0.16 2.61 -14.52
CA ASN A 192 -1.57 2.98 -14.54
C ASN A 192 -2.11 3.28 -15.94
N LEU A 193 -1.26 3.78 -16.86
CA LEU A 193 -1.62 3.91 -18.27
C LEU A 193 -1.93 2.54 -18.90
N GLY A 194 -1.09 1.55 -18.62
CA GLY A 194 -1.30 0.17 -19.08
C GLY A 194 -2.58 -0.44 -18.51
N VAL A 195 -2.83 -0.24 -17.21
CA VAL A 195 -4.07 -0.67 -16.53
C VAL A 195 -5.29 -0.06 -17.21
N LEU A 196 -5.28 1.26 -17.45
CA LEU A 196 -6.40 1.98 -18.06
C LEU A 196 -6.70 1.47 -19.48
N ILE A 197 -5.65 1.33 -20.31
CA ILE A 197 -5.80 0.83 -21.68
C ILE A 197 -6.41 -0.57 -21.66
N SER A 198 -5.90 -1.47 -20.81
CA SER A 198 -6.42 -2.83 -20.69
C SER A 198 -7.85 -2.89 -20.17
N MET A 199 -8.20 -2.10 -19.16
CA MET A 199 -9.57 -2.02 -18.65
C MET A 199 -10.58 -1.55 -19.70
N CYS A 200 -10.18 -0.67 -20.62
CA CYS A 200 -11.04 -0.21 -21.71
C CYS A 200 -11.08 -1.19 -22.89
N VAL A 201 -9.91 -1.70 -23.31
CA VAL A 201 -9.78 -2.48 -24.56
C VAL A 201 -10.22 -3.93 -24.37
N THR A 202 -9.88 -4.56 -23.25
CA THR A 202 -10.10 -6.01 -23.07
C THR A 202 -11.58 -6.40 -23.01
N PRO A 203 -12.48 -5.65 -22.34
CA PRO A 203 -13.93 -5.89 -22.41
C PRO A 203 -14.53 -5.70 -23.81
N VAL A 204 -14.00 -4.74 -24.59
CA VAL A 204 -14.40 -4.48 -25.99
C VAL A 204 -14.02 -5.67 -26.88
N ILE A 205 -12.78 -6.15 -26.78
CA ILE A 205 -12.31 -7.36 -27.49
C ILE A 205 -13.23 -8.55 -27.21
N LYS A 206 -13.63 -8.73 -25.95
CA LYS A 206 -14.48 -9.84 -25.52
C LYS A 206 -15.92 -9.74 -26.05
N LYS A 207 -16.47 -8.53 -26.19
CA LYS A 207 -17.87 -8.29 -26.56
C LYS A 207 -18.07 -8.21 -28.08
N ASP A 208 -17.18 -7.51 -28.78
CA ASP A 208 -17.39 -7.18 -30.19
C ASP A 208 -16.84 -8.26 -31.13
N ILE A 209 -16.03 -9.19 -30.62
CA ILE A 209 -15.48 -10.31 -31.38
C ILE A 209 -16.09 -11.62 -30.86
N GLU A 210 -17.02 -12.17 -31.65
CA GLU A 210 -17.57 -13.50 -31.39
C GLU A 210 -16.57 -14.57 -31.88
N CYS A 211 -16.16 -15.47 -30.98
CA CYS A 211 -15.46 -16.69 -31.38
C CYS A 211 -16.41 -17.86 -31.24
N PHE A 212 -16.48 -18.71 -32.26
CA PHE A 212 -17.29 -19.93 -32.23
C PHE A 212 -18.77 -19.66 -31.88
N GLY A 213 -19.30 -18.50 -32.31
CA GLY A 213 -20.69 -18.07 -32.10
C GLY A 213 -21.05 -17.68 -30.66
N LYS A 214 -20.07 -17.39 -29.78
CA LYS A 214 -20.26 -16.90 -28.40
C LYS A 214 -19.16 -15.91 -27.97
N ASP A 215 -19.34 -15.30 -26.79
CA ASP A 215 -18.35 -14.48 -26.07
C ASP A 215 -16.96 -15.18 -26.01
N CYS A 216 -15.90 -14.50 -26.47
CA CYS A 216 -14.57 -15.09 -26.64
C CYS A 216 -13.56 -14.71 -25.55
N TYR A 217 -13.55 -15.46 -24.43
CA TYR A 217 -12.54 -15.27 -23.38
C TYR A 217 -11.13 -15.65 -23.84
N GLY A 218 -11.00 -16.66 -24.72
CA GLY A 218 -9.70 -17.12 -25.21
C GLY A 218 -8.94 -16.08 -26.02
N LEU A 219 -9.62 -15.27 -26.84
CA LEU A 219 -8.96 -14.19 -27.56
C LEU A 219 -8.40 -13.12 -26.61
N ALA A 220 -9.16 -12.76 -25.59
CA ALA A 220 -8.73 -11.77 -24.60
C ALA A 220 -7.53 -12.26 -23.76
N PHE A 221 -7.56 -13.51 -23.30
CA PHE A 221 -6.43 -14.12 -22.58
C PHE A 221 -5.21 -14.34 -23.48
N GLY A 222 -5.42 -14.76 -24.72
CA GLY A 222 -4.37 -14.92 -25.72
C GLY A 222 -3.70 -13.60 -26.10
N ALA A 223 -4.49 -12.53 -26.29
CA ALA A 223 -3.96 -11.19 -26.54
C ALA A 223 -3.13 -10.69 -25.36
N SER A 224 -3.61 -10.89 -24.13
CA SER A 224 -2.85 -10.55 -22.92
C SER A 224 -1.53 -11.35 -22.83
N GLY A 225 -1.57 -12.65 -23.13
CA GLY A 225 -0.37 -13.49 -23.19
C GLY A 225 0.62 -13.07 -24.29
N ALA A 226 0.13 -12.61 -25.44
CA ALA A 226 0.96 -12.07 -26.52
C ALA A 226 1.64 -10.76 -26.10
N ILE A 227 0.92 -9.85 -25.44
CA ILE A 227 1.50 -8.61 -24.87
C ILE A 227 2.59 -8.95 -23.85
N LEU A 228 2.38 -9.97 -23.00
CA LEU A 228 3.39 -10.44 -22.06
C LEU A 228 4.62 -11.02 -22.78
N LEU A 229 4.44 -11.74 -23.89
CA LEU A 229 5.55 -12.26 -24.69
C LEU A 229 6.38 -11.12 -25.28
N PHE A 230 5.73 -10.08 -25.81
CA PHE A 230 6.43 -8.88 -26.27
C PHE A 230 7.17 -8.16 -25.14
N SER A 231 6.56 -8.05 -23.96
CA SER A 231 7.21 -7.52 -22.76
C SER A 231 8.51 -8.26 -22.44
N PHE A 232 8.48 -9.60 -22.45
CA PHE A 232 9.65 -10.44 -22.21
C PHE A 232 10.76 -10.22 -23.24
N ILE A 233 10.41 -10.16 -24.53
CA ILE A 233 11.37 -9.91 -25.62
C ILE A 233 12.03 -8.54 -25.48
N ILE A 234 11.26 -7.49 -25.15
CA ILE A 234 11.80 -6.14 -24.92
C ILE A 234 12.72 -6.13 -23.70
N PHE A 235 12.31 -6.78 -22.60
CA PHE A 235 13.16 -6.89 -21.41
C PHE A 235 14.50 -7.56 -21.75
N MET A 236 14.49 -8.68 -22.47
CA MET A 236 15.71 -9.38 -22.92
C MET A 236 16.58 -8.54 -23.87
N SER A 237 15.96 -7.73 -24.73
CA SER A 237 16.67 -6.89 -25.71
C SER A 237 17.56 -5.83 -25.03
N GLY A 238 17.23 -5.40 -23.81
CA GLY A 238 18.02 -4.44 -23.03
C GLY A 238 19.21 -5.03 -22.28
N GLN A 239 19.44 -6.35 -22.34
CA GLN A 239 20.36 -7.06 -21.46
C GLN A 239 21.81 -6.58 -21.45
N SER A 240 22.29 -5.99 -22.55
CA SER A 240 23.66 -5.48 -22.67
C SER A 240 23.86 -4.16 -21.95
N ARG A 241 22.77 -3.45 -21.63
CA ARG A 241 22.81 -2.11 -21.04
C ARG A 241 22.47 -2.07 -19.55
N TYR A 242 21.92 -3.16 -19.02
CA TYR A 242 21.52 -3.22 -17.61
C TYR A 242 22.71 -3.39 -16.67
N VAL A 243 22.62 -2.72 -15.53
CA VAL A 243 23.50 -2.99 -14.39
C VAL A 243 23.01 -4.26 -13.71
N LYS A 244 23.87 -5.28 -13.64
CA LYS A 244 23.56 -6.60 -13.07
C LYS A 244 24.37 -6.82 -11.81
N SER A 245 23.73 -6.66 -10.66
CA SER A 245 24.35 -6.93 -9.35
C SER A 245 24.51 -8.45 -9.13
N PRO A 246 25.65 -8.90 -8.57
CA PRO A 246 25.85 -10.30 -8.22
C PRO A 246 24.92 -10.72 -7.06
N PRO A 247 24.58 -12.02 -6.94
CA PRO A 247 23.81 -12.51 -5.79
C PRO A 247 24.65 -12.44 -4.50
N GLU A 248 24.05 -12.00 -3.40
CA GLU A 248 24.72 -11.82 -2.10
C GLU A 248 24.55 -13.01 -1.13
N GLY A 249 23.95 -14.09 -1.63
CA GLY A 249 23.68 -15.33 -0.91
C GLY A 249 22.42 -15.23 -0.03
N ASN A 250 22.21 -16.22 0.85
CA ASN A 250 21.01 -16.30 1.69
C ASN A 250 20.97 -15.23 2.80
N MET A 251 20.68 -13.98 2.43
CA MET A 251 20.66 -12.86 3.36
C MET A 251 19.55 -13.02 4.41
N LEU A 252 18.35 -13.46 4.00
CA LEU A 252 17.23 -13.70 4.91
C LEU A 252 17.57 -14.71 6.01
N VAL A 253 18.28 -15.80 5.67
CA VAL A 253 18.73 -16.80 6.65
C VAL A 253 19.80 -16.22 7.58
N LYS A 254 20.74 -15.43 7.05
CA LYS A 254 21.76 -14.73 7.86
C LYS A 254 21.10 -13.78 8.87
N VAL A 255 20.09 -13.03 8.43
CA VAL A 255 19.29 -12.12 9.28
C VAL A 255 18.58 -12.91 10.39
N CYS A 256 17.83 -13.97 10.03
CA CYS A 256 17.11 -14.78 11.01
C CYS A 256 18.06 -15.41 12.05
N LYS A 257 19.22 -15.95 11.62
CA LYS A 257 20.22 -16.50 12.53
C LYS A 257 20.86 -15.43 13.42
N CYS A 258 21.15 -14.25 12.88
CA CYS A 258 21.67 -13.11 13.64
C CYS A 258 20.68 -12.68 14.74
N ILE A 259 19.39 -12.54 14.40
CA ILE A 259 18.33 -12.20 15.37
C ILE A 259 18.18 -13.29 16.43
N GLN A 260 18.13 -14.56 16.01
CA GLN A 260 18.03 -15.70 16.92
C GLN A 260 19.22 -15.78 17.87
N PHE A 261 20.45 -15.58 17.36
CA PHE A 261 21.66 -15.55 18.16
C PHE A 261 21.67 -14.37 19.14
N ALA A 262 21.34 -13.16 18.69
CA ALA A 262 21.24 -11.97 19.56
C ALA A 262 20.24 -12.20 20.71
N LEU A 263 19.07 -12.77 20.40
CA LEU A 263 18.03 -13.03 21.39
C LEU A 263 18.45 -14.13 22.38
N SER A 264 19.02 -15.23 21.87
CA SER A 264 19.54 -16.34 22.68
C SER A 264 20.67 -15.88 23.61
N ASN A 265 21.63 -15.12 23.07
CA ASN A 265 22.77 -14.61 23.83
C ASN A 265 22.32 -13.60 24.90
N ARG A 266 21.37 -12.72 24.58
CA ARG A 266 20.75 -11.80 25.55
C ARG A 266 20.04 -12.53 26.68
N LEU A 267 19.34 -13.63 26.38
CA LEU A 267 18.65 -14.44 27.38
C LEU A 267 19.64 -15.20 28.27
N ARG A 268 20.71 -15.75 27.70
CA ARG A 268 21.73 -16.52 28.42
C ARG A 268 22.61 -15.64 29.33
N ASN A 269 22.93 -14.42 28.88
CA ASN A 269 23.81 -13.49 29.58
C ASN A 269 23.04 -12.42 30.39
N ARG A 270 21.80 -12.71 30.80
CA ARG A 270 20.97 -11.82 31.64
C ARG A 270 21.42 -11.81 33.11
N SER A 271 22.73 -11.72 33.37
CA SER A 271 23.31 -11.58 34.72
C SER A 271 23.57 -10.11 35.05
N ARG A 272 23.52 -9.76 36.34
CA ARG A 272 23.71 -8.39 36.85
C ARG A 272 25.15 -7.88 36.68
N GLN A 273 26.11 -8.77 36.40
CA GLN A 273 27.55 -8.50 36.29
C GLN A 273 28.01 -8.09 34.88
N ILE A 274 27.20 -8.30 33.84
CA ILE A 274 27.56 -7.96 32.45
C ILE A 274 26.97 -6.58 32.12
N PRO A 275 27.77 -5.61 31.62
CA PRO A 275 27.25 -4.30 31.25
C PRO A 275 26.17 -4.45 30.16
N LYS A 276 25.04 -3.77 30.34
CA LYS A 276 23.97 -3.75 29.35
C LYS A 276 24.47 -3.04 28.10
N ARG A 277 24.38 -3.70 26.94
CA ARG A 277 24.59 -3.06 25.64
C ARG A 277 23.42 -2.09 25.34
N GLU A 278 23.68 -1.02 24.58
CA GLU A 278 22.68 0.01 24.26
C GLU A 278 21.49 -0.55 23.48
N HIS A 279 21.74 -1.42 22.50
CA HIS A 279 20.70 -2.07 21.73
C HIS A 279 20.75 -3.61 21.86
N TRP A 280 19.58 -4.26 21.85
CA TRP A 280 19.49 -5.71 22.05
C TRP A 280 20.12 -6.55 20.93
N LEU A 281 20.23 -5.99 19.72
CA LEU A 281 20.94 -6.63 18.61
C LEU A 281 22.46 -6.65 18.77
N ASP A 282 23.04 -5.81 19.64
CA ASP A 282 24.50 -5.72 19.80
C ASP A 282 25.07 -6.98 20.46
N TRP A 283 24.23 -7.82 21.04
CA TRP A 283 24.59 -9.15 21.54
C TRP A 283 25.03 -10.11 20.42
N ALA A 284 24.83 -9.76 19.14
CA ALA A 284 25.34 -10.50 18.00
C ALA A 284 26.79 -10.16 17.61
N ALA A 285 27.38 -9.09 18.17
CA ALA A 285 28.71 -8.61 17.77
C ALA A 285 29.85 -9.60 18.05
N GLU A 286 29.61 -10.63 18.86
CA GLU A 286 30.57 -11.70 19.13
C GLU A 286 30.75 -12.65 17.94
N GLN A 287 29.72 -12.80 17.09
CA GLN A 287 29.72 -13.76 15.98
C GLN A 287 29.56 -13.10 14.61
N TYR A 288 28.93 -11.93 14.55
CA TYR A 288 28.55 -11.28 13.30
C TYR A 288 29.23 -9.92 13.14
N PRO A 289 29.58 -9.53 11.89
CA PRO A 289 30.21 -8.24 11.63
C PRO A 289 29.25 -7.09 11.95
N MET A 290 29.80 -5.98 12.43
CA MET A 290 29.02 -4.80 12.84
C MET A 290 28.11 -4.27 11.72
N GLN A 291 28.59 -4.29 10.47
CA GLN A 291 27.80 -3.89 9.31
C GLN A 291 26.51 -4.71 9.17
N LEU A 292 26.57 -6.05 9.30
CA LEU A 292 25.38 -6.90 9.22
C LEU A 292 24.39 -6.57 10.36
N ILE A 293 24.90 -6.36 11.58
CA ILE A 293 24.07 -6.02 12.74
C ILE A 293 23.33 -4.71 12.50
N MET A 294 23.98 -3.72 11.89
CA MET A 294 23.36 -2.45 11.53
C MET A 294 22.30 -2.59 10.45
N GLU A 295 22.58 -3.36 9.40
CA GLU A 295 21.61 -3.64 8.33
C GLU A 295 20.36 -4.31 8.93
N VAL A 296 20.54 -5.23 9.87
CA VAL A 296 19.43 -5.84 10.60
C VAL A 296 18.71 -4.83 11.52
N LYS A 297 19.43 -3.94 12.22
CA LYS A 297 18.81 -2.85 13.00
C LYS A 297 17.95 -1.94 12.11
N ALA A 298 18.44 -1.61 10.91
CA ALA A 298 17.71 -0.78 9.95
C ALA A 298 16.46 -1.49 9.41
N LEU A 299 16.59 -2.77 9.04
CA LEU A 299 15.46 -3.64 8.69
C LEU A 299 14.42 -3.64 9.81
N MET A 300 14.82 -3.86 11.07
CA MET A 300 13.88 -3.88 12.20
C MET A 300 13.15 -2.53 12.40
N ARG A 301 13.84 -1.39 12.20
CA ARG A 301 13.20 -0.07 12.25
C ARG A 301 12.15 0.08 11.15
N MET A 302 12.43 -0.40 9.94
CA MET A 302 11.46 -0.37 8.84
C MET A 302 10.28 -1.31 9.09
N LEU A 303 10.54 -2.54 9.56
CA LEU A 303 9.50 -3.50 9.94
C LEU A 303 8.51 -2.91 10.94
N VAL A 304 9.03 -2.24 11.97
CA VAL A 304 8.21 -1.56 12.97
C VAL A 304 7.37 -0.47 12.31
N LEU A 305 7.95 0.37 11.44
CA LEU A 305 7.21 1.40 10.71
C LEU A 305 6.11 0.82 9.80
N TYR A 306 6.24 -0.42 9.32
CA TYR A 306 5.28 -1.07 8.43
C TYR A 306 4.12 -1.78 9.13
N ILE A 307 4.15 -1.96 10.45
CA ILE A 307 3.08 -2.59 11.23
C ILE A 307 1.69 -1.99 10.99
N PRO A 308 1.52 -0.65 10.85
CA PRO A 308 0.20 -0.05 10.61
C PRO A 308 -0.29 -0.19 9.15
N LEU A 309 0.60 -0.48 8.20
CA LEU A 309 0.29 -0.44 6.76
C LEU A 309 -0.67 -1.52 6.26
N PRO A 310 -0.68 -2.76 6.78
CA PRO A 310 -1.71 -3.73 6.44
C PRO A 310 -3.13 -3.21 6.62
N MET A 311 -3.38 -2.45 7.70
CA MET A 311 -4.70 -1.86 7.93
C MET A 311 -4.98 -0.73 6.95
N PHE A 312 -3.99 0.10 6.62
CA PHE A 312 -4.13 1.08 5.53
C PHE A 312 -4.54 0.40 4.22
N TRP A 313 -3.83 -0.65 3.80
CA TRP A 313 -4.14 -1.37 2.57
C TRP A 313 -5.48 -2.08 2.60
N ALA A 314 -5.86 -2.66 3.74
CA ALA A 314 -7.18 -3.28 3.88
C ALA A 314 -8.31 -2.28 3.67
N LEU A 315 -8.21 -1.11 4.32
CA LEU A 315 -9.21 -0.04 4.17
C LEU A 315 -9.12 0.55 2.76
N PHE A 316 -7.92 0.79 2.26
CA PHE A 316 -7.71 1.31 0.92
C PHE A 316 -8.25 0.36 -0.14
N ASP A 317 -8.14 -0.96 -0.03
CA ASP A 317 -8.65 -1.89 -1.05
C ASP A 317 -10.19 -2.06 -1.01
N GLN A 318 -10.89 -1.41 -0.07
CA GLN A 318 -12.37 -1.41 0.00
C GLN A 318 -13.05 -0.37 -0.89
N GLN A 319 -12.31 0.41 -1.67
CA GLN A 319 -12.91 1.31 -2.70
C GLN A 319 -13.48 0.44 -3.82
N GLY A 320 -14.81 0.46 -3.96
CA GLY A 320 -15.52 -0.32 -4.96
C GLY A 320 -16.50 -1.37 -4.43
N LEU A 321 -16.78 -1.40 -3.12
CA LEU A 321 -17.84 -2.22 -2.50
C LEU A 321 -19.28 -1.81 -2.88
N PHE A 322 -19.46 -1.08 -3.99
CA PHE A 322 -20.75 -0.65 -4.51
C PHE A 322 -21.16 -1.45 -5.75
N VAL A 323 -22.37 -2.02 -5.69
CA VAL A 323 -22.98 -2.79 -6.78
C VAL A 323 -23.53 -1.83 -7.85
N ILE A 324 -22.63 -1.27 -8.66
CA ILE A 324 -22.93 -0.68 -9.96
C ILE A 324 -22.05 -1.42 -10.97
N LYS A 325 -22.47 -1.58 -12.24
CA LYS A 325 -21.72 -2.30 -13.30
C LYS A 325 -20.20 -2.13 -13.09
N PRO A 326 -19.50 -3.17 -12.56
CA PRO A 326 -18.18 -3.00 -11.95
C PRO A 326 -17.15 -2.39 -12.91
N ASP A 327 -17.35 -2.66 -14.19
CA ASP A 327 -16.42 -2.37 -15.29
C ASP A 327 -16.21 -0.86 -15.55
N GLN A 328 -17.12 0.03 -15.15
CA GLN A 328 -17.04 1.46 -15.52
C GLN A 328 -16.53 2.38 -14.41
N VAL A 329 -16.77 2.04 -13.14
CA VAL A 329 -16.35 2.91 -12.02
C VAL A 329 -14.88 2.65 -11.66
N GLN A 330 -14.40 1.41 -11.82
CA GLN A 330 -12.99 1.06 -11.56
C GLN A 330 -12.00 1.74 -12.51
N ILE A 331 -12.45 2.17 -13.69
CA ILE A 331 -11.66 2.95 -14.66
C ILE A 331 -11.28 4.32 -14.12
N LEU A 332 -12.08 4.88 -13.21
CA LEU A 332 -11.89 6.24 -12.71
C LEU A 332 -10.57 6.37 -11.92
N ASN A 333 -10.17 5.35 -11.16
CA ASN A 333 -8.93 5.40 -10.39
C ASN A 333 -7.67 5.55 -11.27
N PRO A 334 -7.35 4.63 -12.20
CA PRO A 334 -6.18 4.78 -13.05
C PRO A 334 -6.26 6.02 -13.95
N PHE A 335 -7.45 6.44 -14.39
CA PHE A 335 -7.63 7.71 -15.11
C PHE A 335 -7.22 8.92 -14.27
N LEU A 336 -7.69 8.99 -13.01
CA LEU A 336 -7.33 10.07 -12.08
C LEU A 336 -5.82 10.04 -11.76
N ILE A 337 -5.20 8.87 -11.64
CA ILE A 337 -3.75 8.76 -11.42
C ILE A 337 -2.96 9.43 -12.57
N LEU A 338 -3.38 9.24 -13.83
CA LEU A 338 -2.72 9.86 -14.98
C LEU A 338 -2.81 11.39 -14.97
N ILE A 339 -3.83 11.96 -14.34
CA ILE A 339 -3.98 13.41 -14.16
C ILE A 339 -3.20 13.89 -12.94
N LEU A 340 -3.34 13.17 -11.82
CA LEU A 340 -2.82 13.58 -10.53
C LEU A 340 -1.29 13.42 -10.43
N VAL A 341 -0.69 12.36 -10.97
CA VAL A 341 0.78 12.16 -10.89
C VAL A 341 1.56 13.34 -11.51
N PRO A 342 1.28 13.77 -12.77
CA PRO A 342 1.90 14.95 -13.33
C PRO A 342 1.57 16.23 -12.55
N MET A 343 0.33 16.37 -12.07
CA MET A 343 -0.09 17.53 -11.27
C MET A 343 0.71 17.64 -9.96
N PHE A 344 0.96 16.53 -9.28
CA PHE A 344 1.76 16.49 -8.06
C PHE A 344 3.25 16.78 -8.32
N GLU A 345 3.85 16.12 -9.31
CA GLU A 345 5.29 16.25 -9.60
C GLU A 345 5.67 17.58 -10.27
N LEU A 346 4.84 18.10 -11.19
CA LEU A 346 5.13 19.33 -11.95
C LEU A 346 4.49 20.58 -11.34
N GLY A 347 3.40 20.44 -10.58
CA GLY A 347 2.66 21.55 -9.99
C GLY A 347 2.82 21.62 -8.48
N ILE A 348 2.18 20.70 -7.76
CA ILE A 348 1.97 20.79 -6.30
C ILE A 348 3.31 20.73 -5.53
N TYR A 349 4.18 19.76 -5.78
CA TYR A 349 5.44 19.64 -5.04
C TYR A 349 6.40 20.83 -5.30
N PRO A 350 6.59 21.31 -6.55
CA PRO A 350 7.33 22.54 -6.79
C PRO A 350 6.75 23.76 -6.08
N LEU A 351 5.42 23.96 -6.10
CA LEU A 351 4.77 25.06 -5.40
C LEU A 351 4.99 25.01 -3.88
N ILE A 352 4.87 23.82 -3.27
CA ILE A 352 5.14 23.66 -1.83
C ILE A 352 6.62 23.93 -1.50
N LYS A 353 7.54 23.56 -2.40
CA LYS A 353 8.96 23.87 -2.28
C LYS A 353 9.22 25.38 -2.41
N MET A 354 8.47 26.09 -3.27
CA MET A 354 8.52 27.55 -3.36
C MET A 354 8.05 28.22 -2.06
N CYS A 355 7.09 27.62 -1.35
CA CYS A 355 6.67 28.04 -0.02
C CYS A 355 7.68 27.67 1.10
N GLN A 356 8.87 27.16 0.77
CA GLN A 356 9.92 26.73 1.71
C GLN A 356 9.51 25.62 2.69
N ILE A 357 8.45 24.86 2.37
CA ILE A 357 7.99 23.74 3.20
C ILE A 357 8.68 22.45 2.74
N ASN A 358 9.55 21.90 3.60
CA ASN A 358 10.20 20.61 3.35
C ASN A 358 9.26 19.44 3.70
N LEU A 359 8.67 18.84 2.66
CA LEU A 359 7.88 17.61 2.75
C LEU A 359 8.78 16.36 2.77
N THR A 360 8.96 15.78 3.95
CA THR A 360 9.64 14.49 4.09
C THR A 360 8.77 13.36 3.51
N PRO A 361 9.37 12.23 3.05
CA PRO A 361 8.61 11.09 2.52
C PRO A 361 7.53 10.58 3.49
N ILE A 362 7.86 10.45 4.77
CA ILE A 362 6.91 10.05 5.82
C ILE A 362 5.73 11.03 5.92
N ARG A 363 5.98 12.34 5.88
CA ARG A 363 4.90 13.35 5.90
C ARG A 363 3.99 13.24 4.67
N LYS A 364 4.53 12.95 3.49
CA LYS A 364 3.71 12.72 2.28
C LYS A 364 2.80 11.50 2.45
N MET A 365 3.32 10.40 3.00
CA MET A 365 2.52 9.20 3.27
C MET A 365 1.41 9.50 4.30
N VAL A 366 1.71 10.26 5.36
CA VAL A 366 0.72 10.69 6.36
C VAL A 366 -0.40 11.54 5.72
N ILE A 367 -0.05 12.53 4.90
CA ILE A 367 -1.05 13.34 4.18
C ILE A 367 -1.92 12.44 3.28
N GLY A 368 -1.31 11.44 2.61
CA GLY A 368 -2.04 10.46 1.82
C GLY A 368 -3.07 9.66 2.63
N MET A 369 -2.70 9.23 3.84
CA MET A 369 -3.62 8.57 4.78
C MET A 369 -4.77 9.47 5.23
N VAL A 370 -4.50 10.76 5.48
CA VAL A 370 -5.55 11.73 5.83
C VAL A 370 -6.53 11.92 4.67
N LEU A 371 -6.03 12.07 3.43
CA LEU A 371 -6.88 12.19 2.24
C LEU A 371 -7.77 10.96 2.03
N ALA A 372 -7.22 9.77 2.27
CA ALA A 372 -7.99 8.53 2.22
C ALA A 372 -9.09 8.48 3.30
N ALA A 373 -8.84 9.01 4.51
CA ALA A 373 -9.85 9.04 5.58
C ALA A 373 -10.98 10.03 5.25
N LEU A 374 -10.64 11.16 4.64
CA LEU A 374 -11.61 12.12 4.12
C LEU A 374 -12.45 11.51 3.00
N ALA A 375 -11.84 10.70 2.11
CA ALA A 375 -12.58 10.00 1.07
C ALA A 375 -13.64 9.05 1.66
N PHE A 376 -13.31 8.27 2.70
CA PHE A 376 -14.29 7.43 3.41
C PHE A 376 -15.39 8.23 4.11
N THR A 377 -15.05 9.42 4.61
CA THR A 377 -16.06 10.32 5.20
C THR A 377 -17.04 10.80 4.12
N VAL A 378 -16.55 11.17 2.94
CA VAL A 378 -17.39 11.54 1.79
C VAL A 378 -18.24 10.34 1.35
N ALA A 379 -17.68 9.13 1.32
CA ALA A 379 -18.40 7.90 1.01
C ALA A 379 -19.57 7.68 1.97
N ALA A 380 -19.32 7.82 3.28
CA ALA A 380 -20.35 7.69 4.32
C ALA A 380 -21.48 8.73 4.14
N VAL A 381 -21.14 9.99 3.82
CA VAL A 381 -22.14 11.04 3.56
C VAL A 381 -23.00 10.71 2.35
N ILE A 382 -22.39 10.26 1.25
CA ILE A 382 -23.12 9.85 0.04
C ILE A 382 -24.05 8.67 0.37
N GLU A 383 -23.58 7.71 1.17
CA GLU A 383 -24.36 6.54 1.54
C GLU A 383 -25.55 6.89 2.43
N ILE A 384 -25.38 7.80 3.39
CA ILE A 384 -26.48 8.33 4.22
C ILE A 384 -27.54 8.99 3.33
N GLN A 385 -27.12 9.84 2.40
CA GLN A 385 -28.02 10.52 1.46
C GLN A 385 -28.74 9.52 0.54
N MET A 386 -28.08 8.41 0.16
CA MET A 386 -28.72 7.34 -0.60
C MET A 386 -29.71 6.53 0.24
N HIS A 387 -29.41 6.32 1.53
CA HIS A 387 -30.28 5.60 2.45
C HIS A 387 -31.57 6.37 2.78
N GLU A 388 -31.51 7.70 2.94
CA GLU A 388 -32.70 8.55 3.12
C GLU A 388 -33.70 8.39 1.94
N VAL A 389 -33.21 8.11 0.73
CA VAL A 389 -34.03 7.84 -0.46
C VAL A 389 -34.58 6.40 -0.50
N THR A 390 -34.03 5.50 0.34
CA THR A 390 -34.26 4.04 0.31
C THR A 390 -35.00 3.52 1.56
N GLU A 391 -35.51 4.38 2.45
CA GLU A 391 -36.33 4.03 3.62
C GLU A 391 -37.72 3.44 3.30
N MET A 392 -37.81 2.55 2.31
CA MET A 392 -38.92 1.62 2.09
C MET A 392 -38.62 0.22 2.61
N THR A 393 -37.61 0.03 3.46
CA THR A 393 -37.37 -1.25 4.14
C THR A 393 -37.80 -1.13 5.62
N PRO A 394 -38.75 -1.98 6.10
CA PRO A 394 -39.08 -2.01 7.52
C PRO A 394 -37.85 -2.49 8.31
N LEU A 395 -37.18 -1.59 9.03
CA LEU A 395 -36.17 -1.98 10.03
C LEU A 395 -36.82 -2.70 11.23
N ASP A 396 -38.10 -2.44 11.48
CA ASP A 396 -38.83 -2.98 12.63
C ASP A 396 -39.47 -4.36 12.37
N TYR A 397 -39.18 -5.33 13.25
CA TYR A 397 -39.58 -6.74 13.11
C TYR A 397 -41.12 -6.98 13.10
N ASN A 398 -41.92 -6.05 13.64
CA ASN A 398 -43.36 -6.23 13.86
C ASN A 398 -44.26 -5.32 12.98
N LYS A 399 -43.70 -4.63 11.98
CA LYS A 399 -44.45 -3.65 11.18
C LYS A 399 -44.59 -4.07 9.71
N SER A 400 -45.72 -3.72 9.12
CA SER A 400 -45.98 -3.72 7.67
C SER A 400 -46.55 -2.36 7.26
N TYR A 401 -46.44 -2.01 5.97
CA TYR A 401 -46.84 -0.68 5.48
C TYR A 401 -47.98 -0.80 4.48
N LEU A 402 -48.95 0.12 4.58
CA LEU A 402 -50.15 0.13 3.77
C LEU A 402 -50.35 1.49 3.09
N GLN A 403 -50.47 1.49 1.77
CA GLN A 403 -50.94 2.62 0.99
C GLN A 403 -52.38 2.36 0.53
N ILE A 404 -53.18 3.41 0.47
CA ILE A 404 -54.59 3.30 0.05
C ILE A 404 -54.73 4.03 -1.27
N ILE A 405 -55.37 3.39 -2.24
CA ILE A 405 -55.57 3.89 -3.60
C ILE A 405 -57.07 3.85 -3.90
N ASN A 406 -57.66 5.01 -4.19
CA ASN A 406 -59.08 5.10 -4.49
C ASN A 406 -59.34 5.22 -6.01
N LEU A 407 -59.84 4.14 -6.61
CA LEU A 407 -60.39 4.11 -7.98
C LEU A 407 -61.92 4.23 -8.01
N ALA A 408 -62.58 4.34 -6.85
CA ALA A 408 -64.02 4.56 -6.79
C ALA A 408 -64.35 5.98 -7.24
N ARG A 409 -65.61 6.19 -7.66
CA ARG A 409 -66.08 7.50 -8.16
C ARG A 409 -66.20 8.56 -7.06
N ASN A 410 -66.38 8.12 -5.82
CA ASN A 410 -66.64 8.96 -4.67
C ASN A 410 -65.48 8.89 -3.70
N GLU A 411 -65.44 9.86 -2.79
CA GLU A 411 -64.50 9.88 -1.68
C GLU A 411 -64.73 8.69 -0.75
N VAL A 412 -63.63 8.00 -0.39
CA VAL A 412 -63.68 6.83 0.49
C VAL A 412 -62.83 7.07 1.72
N GLN A 413 -63.38 6.75 2.88
CA GLN A 413 -62.66 6.68 4.14
C GLN A 413 -62.45 5.22 4.52
N VAL A 414 -61.24 4.87 4.94
CA VAL A 414 -60.88 3.50 5.35
C VAL A 414 -60.55 3.49 6.83
N THR A 415 -61.21 2.61 7.57
CA THR A 415 -60.83 2.30 8.94
C THR A 415 -60.27 0.88 9.00
N VAL A 416 -59.04 0.75 9.48
CA VAL A 416 -58.36 -0.53 9.68
C VAL A 416 -58.43 -0.88 11.16
N GLN A 417 -59.04 -2.02 11.49
CA GLN A 417 -59.12 -2.49 12.87
C GLN A 417 -57.94 -3.45 13.16
N GLN A 418 -57.04 -3.03 14.04
CA GLN A 418 -55.89 -3.80 14.53
C GLN A 418 -56.22 -4.28 15.96
N GLY A 419 -56.68 -5.52 16.11
CA GLY A 419 -57.09 -6.05 17.42
C GLY A 419 -58.42 -5.49 17.94
N GLU A 420 -58.67 -5.60 19.25
CA GLU A 420 -59.96 -5.24 19.85
C GLU A 420 -60.22 -3.73 20.00
N ARG A 421 -59.17 -2.86 19.98
CA ARG A 421 -59.35 -1.42 20.27
C ARG A 421 -58.58 -0.43 19.40
N ASP A 422 -57.60 -0.86 18.58
CA ASP A 422 -56.83 0.08 17.76
C ASP A 422 -57.43 0.24 16.36
N PHE A 423 -57.93 1.44 16.07
CA PHE A 423 -58.49 1.79 14.76
C PHE A 423 -57.59 2.80 14.06
N LEU A 424 -57.05 2.41 12.91
CA LEU A 424 -56.31 3.30 12.03
C LEU A 424 -57.27 3.83 10.97
N THR A 425 -57.70 5.08 11.12
CA THR A 425 -58.63 5.72 10.18
C THR A 425 -57.85 6.60 9.21
N SER A 426 -58.07 6.38 7.92
CA SER A 426 -57.49 7.21 6.86
C SER A 426 -58.18 8.56 6.78
N GLU A 427 -57.48 9.54 6.22
CA GLU A 427 -58.14 10.73 5.70
C GLU A 427 -59.08 10.32 4.55
N PRO A 428 -60.14 11.10 4.28
CA PRO A 428 -60.98 10.91 3.11
C PRO A 428 -60.14 11.03 1.81
N ILE A 429 -60.19 10.01 0.95
CA ILE A 429 -59.38 9.96 -0.29
C ILE A 429 -60.30 10.17 -1.48
N GLY A 430 -60.03 11.20 -2.29
CA GLY A 430 -60.79 11.50 -3.51
C GLY A 430 -60.62 10.45 -4.62
N ALA A 431 -61.44 10.56 -5.67
CA ALA A 431 -61.37 9.66 -6.82
C ALA A 431 -60.05 9.81 -7.60
N LEU A 432 -59.44 8.69 -8.01
CA LEU A 432 -58.12 8.65 -8.67
C LEU A 432 -57.01 9.36 -7.86
N GLN A 433 -57.04 9.16 -6.54
CA GLN A 433 -56.02 9.63 -5.62
C GLN A 433 -55.48 8.49 -4.76
N LYS A 434 -54.30 8.71 -4.18
CA LYS A 434 -53.66 7.81 -3.22
C LYS A 434 -53.46 8.54 -1.88
N SER A 435 -53.31 7.78 -0.80
CA SER A 435 -52.95 8.35 0.51
C SER A 435 -51.61 9.09 0.45
N PHE A 436 -51.50 10.19 1.20
CA PHE A 436 -50.30 11.03 1.22
C PHE A 436 -49.11 10.31 1.88
N HIS A 437 -49.40 9.45 2.87
CA HIS A 437 -48.41 8.63 3.56
C HIS A 437 -48.80 7.15 3.57
N TYR A 438 -47.82 6.30 3.86
CA TYR A 438 -48.05 4.90 4.18
C TYR A 438 -48.47 4.77 5.64
N TYR A 439 -49.55 4.05 5.88
CA TYR A 439 -50.01 3.71 7.22
C TYR A 439 -49.23 2.52 7.77
N LYS A 440 -48.77 2.62 9.02
CA LYS A 440 -48.04 1.56 9.70
C LYS A 440 -49.04 0.57 10.32
N LEU A 441 -48.92 -0.70 9.97
CA LEU A 441 -49.71 -1.79 10.52
C LEU A 441 -48.86 -2.59 11.51
N TYR A 442 -49.35 -2.75 12.73
CA TYR A 442 -48.72 -3.57 13.76
C TYR A 442 -49.28 -4.98 13.72
N LEU A 443 -48.39 -5.98 13.66
CA LEU A 443 -48.76 -7.38 13.51
C LEU A 443 -48.24 -8.22 14.69
N GLU A 444 -49.15 -8.85 15.42
CA GLU A 444 -48.83 -9.70 16.58
C GLU A 444 -48.33 -11.10 16.18
N GLY A 445 -48.69 -11.58 14.99
CA GLY A 445 -48.32 -12.89 14.41
C GLY A 445 -47.59 -12.78 13.06
N LYS A 446 -46.90 -13.84 12.58
CA LYS A 446 -46.21 -13.84 11.26
C LYS A 446 -47.17 -13.52 10.10
N HIS A 447 -48.42 -13.92 10.27
CA HIS A 447 -49.54 -13.64 9.39
C HIS A 447 -50.74 -13.28 10.25
N GLN A 448 -51.49 -12.24 9.88
CA GLN A 448 -52.68 -11.82 10.61
C GLN A 448 -53.76 -11.36 9.61
N SER A 449 -54.99 -11.80 9.82
CA SER A 449 -56.13 -11.34 9.06
C SER A 449 -56.64 -10.03 9.68
N VAL A 450 -56.60 -8.95 8.91
CA VAL A 450 -56.92 -7.59 9.35
C VAL A 450 -58.23 -7.15 8.70
N ARG A 451 -59.12 -6.56 9.49
CA ARG A 451 -60.44 -6.09 9.04
C ARG A 451 -60.34 -4.67 8.49
N PHE A 452 -60.78 -4.50 7.25
CA PHE A 452 -60.88 -3.21 6.56
C PHE A 452 -62.34 -2.80 6.42
N VAL A 453 -62.69 -1.65 7.00
CA VAL A 453 -64.02 -1.04 6.93
C VAL A 453 -63.94 0.16 5.98
N LEU A 454 -64.68 0.11 4.88
CA LEU A 454 -64.74 1.14 3.85
C LEU A 454 -66.05 1.91 3.96
N LYS A 455 -65.98 3.24 4.05
CA LYS A 455 -67.17 4.11 4.07
C LYS A 455 -67.16 5.04 2.86
N SER A 456 -68.27 5.08 2.12
CA SER A 456 -68.49 6.08 1.07
C SER A 456 -69.99 6.28 0.83
N GLN A 457 -70.43 7.54 0.78
CA GLN A 457 -71.84 7.94 0.55
C GLN A 457 -72.85 7.13 1.37
N GLY A 458 -72.57 6.87 2.65
CA GLY A 458 -73.45 6.14 3.56
C GLY A 458 -73.41 4.61 3.43
N ALA A 459 -72.80 4.05 2.39
CA ALA A 459 -72.56 2.61 2.27
C ALA A 459 -71.28 2.21 3.01
N THR A 460 -71.38 1.18 3.86
CA THR A 460 -70.23 0.59 4.57
C THR A 460 -70.00 -0.81 4.03
N THR A 461 -68.76 -1.11 3.60
CA THR A 461 -68.37 -2.46 3.16
C THR A 461 -67.17 -2.92 3.96
N GLU A 462 -67.19 -4.17 4.39
CA GLU A 462 -66.13 -4.75 5.20
C GLU A 462 -65.50 -5.94 4.52
N LYS A 463 -64.18 -6.06 4.64
CA LYS A 463 -63.45 -7.21 4.11
C LYS A 463 -62.21 -7.50 4.94
N TYR A 464 -61.94 -8.79 5.14
CA TYR A 464 -60.73 -9.26 5.79
C TYR A 464 -59.64 -9.50 4.73
N HIS A 465 -58.44 -9.04 5.03
CA HIS A 465 -57.26 -9.37 4.24
C HIS A 465 -56.13 -9.91 5.10
N ASP A 466 -55.41 -10.82 4.49
CA ASP A 466 -54.35 -11.60 5.07
C ASP A 466 -53.00 -10.88 4.85
N ILE A 467 -52.45 -10.32 5.94
CA ILE A 467 -51.28 -9.45 5.92
C ILE A 467 -50.08 -10.17 6.53
N LYS A 468 -49.00 -10.24 5.76
CA LYS A 468 -47.72 -10.80 6.21
C LYS A 468 -46.84 -9.71 6.80
N ARG A 469 -46.00 -10.09 7.77
CA ARG A 469 -44.97 -9.20 8.32
C ARG A 469 -43.93 -8.81 7.27
N ARG A 470 -43.32 -7.61 7.43
CA ARG A 470 -42.21 -7.09 6.60
C ARG A 470 -42.56 -6.93 5.12
N LYS A 471 -43.81 -6.58 4.83
CA LYS A 471 -44.31 -6.40 3.47
C LYS A 471 -44.99 -5.05 3.30
N TRP A 472 -44.95 -4.59 2.06
CA TRP A 472 -45.61 -3.37 1.61
C TRP A 472 -46.86 -3.76 0.85
N TYR A 473 -47.95 -3.06 1.15
CA TYR A 473 -49.24 -3.35 0.55
C TYR A 473 -49.90 -2.08 0.00
N SER A 474 -50.59 -2.23 -1.11
CA SER A 474 -51.51 -1.21 -1.63
C SER A 474 -52.93 -1.75 -1.60
N LEU A 475 -53.81 -1.11 -0.84
CA LEU A 475 -55.25 -1.39 -0.84
C LEU A 475 -55.91 -0.56 -1.94
N VAL A 476 -56.25 -1.22 -3.05
CA VAL A 476 -56.96 -0.62 -4.17
C VAL A 476 -58.45 -0.76 -3.96
N ILE A 477 -59.14 0.37 -3.89
CA ILE A 477 -60.59 0.47 -3.67
C ILE A 477 -61.25 0.81 -5.01
N TYR A 478 -62.32 0.13 -5.36
CA TYR A 478 -63.01 0.34 -6.63
C TYR A 478 -64.53 0.13 -6.52
N THR A 479 -65.28 0.71 -7.46
CA THR A 479 -66.73 0.57 -7.53
C THR A 479 -67.11 -0.73 -8.25
N ALA A 480 -67.90 -1.58 -7.60
CA ALA A 480 -68.41 -2.85 -8.12
C ALA A 480 -69.96 -2.84 -8.09
N GLY A 481 -70.56 -2.33 -9.18
CA GLY A 481 -72.02 -2.11 -9.21
C GLY A 481 -72.41 -0.93 -8.32
N ALA A 482 -73.34 -1.15 -7.38
CA ALA A 482 -73.76 -0.16 -6.39
C ALA A 482 -72.87 -0.14 -5.13
N ASN A 483 -72.04 -1.17 -4.93
CA ASN A 483 -71.19 -1.32 -3.75
C ASN A 483 -69.73 -0.99 -4.07
N ILE A 484 -68.94 -0.83 -3.02
CA ILE A 484 -67.49 -0.66 -3.12
C ILE A 484 -66.85 -2.00 -2.80
N SER A 485 -65.75 -2.29 -3.48
CA SER A 485 -64.93 -3.47 -3.24
C SER A 485 -63.47 -3.06 -3.15
N ASN A 486 -62.65 -3.96 -2.65
CA ASN A 486 -61.23 -3.74 -2.51
C ASN A 486 -60.40 -4.94 -2.93
N LEU A 487 -59.15 -4.63 -3.25
CA LEU A 487 -58.10 -5.55 -3.65
C LEU A 487 -56.83 -5.16 -2.89
N LEU A 488 -56.20 -6.14 -2.24
CA LEU A 488 -54.90 -5.95 -1.61
C LEU A 488 -53.81 -6.40 -2.59
N LEU A 489 -52.86 -5.52 -2.88
CA LEU A 489 -51.69 -5.80 -3.72
C LEU A 489 -50.44 -5.86 -2.83
N GLU A 490 -49.63 -6.91 -2.98
CA GLU A 490 -48.29 -6.95 -2.38
C GLU A 490 -47.31 -6.19 -3.28
N GLU A 491 -46.65 -5.19 -2.71
CA GLU A 491 -45.73 -4.30 -3.42
C GLU A 491 -44.28 -4.79 -3.36
N MET A 492 -43.49 -4.36 -4.35
CA MET A 492 -42.05 -4.54 -4.30
C MET A 492 -41.47 -3.80 -3.08
N ASN A 493 -40.54 -4.46 -2.40
CA ASN A 493 -39.88 -3.98 -1.18
C ASN A 493 -38.47 -3.45 -1.42
N ALA A 494 -38.01 -3.42 -2.67
CA ALA A 494 -36.70 -2.92 -3.07
C ALA A 494 -36.78 -2.28 -4.46
N LYS A 495 -35.90 -1.34 -4.76
CA LYS A 495 -35.77 -0.78 -6.11
C LYS A 495 -35.23 -1.85 -7.08
N PRO A 496 -35.58 -1.80 -8.38
CA PRO A 496 -35.06 -2.72 -9.36
C PRO A 496 -33.55 -2.53 -9.53
N ALA A 497 -32.81 -3.63 -9.72
CA ALA A 497 -31.37 -3.59 -9.95
C ALA A 497 -31.03 -2.90 -11.28
N ASN A 498 -29.79 -2.44 -11.42
CA ASN A 498 -29.23 -1.82 -12.63
C ASN A 498 -29.92 -0.55 -13.13
N GLY A 499 -30.67 0.15 -12.24
CA GLY A 499 -31.37 1.38 -12.59
C GLY A 499 -32.60 1.19 -13.48
N LEU A 500 -33.03 -0.06 -13.72
CA LEU A 500 -34.25 -0.35 -14.48
C LEU A 500 -35.49 0.18 -13.74
N ALA A 501 -36.54 0.50 -14.48
CA ALA A 501 -37.86 0.76 -13.92
C ALA A 501 -38.63 -0.55 -13.80
N ALA A 502 -39.43 -0.74 -12.75
CA ALA A 502 -40.36 -1.86 -12.68
C ALA A 502 -41.79 -1.36 -12.86
N VAL A 503 -42.57 -2.06 -13.69
CA VAL A 503 -43.95 -1.70 -14.01
C VAL A 503 -44.87 -2.88 -13.76
N ARG A 504 -45.93 -2.65 -13.00
CA ARG A 504 -47.05 -3.57 -12.83
C ARG A 504 -48.29 -2.98 -13.48
N PHE A 505 -49.06 -3.81 -14.15
CA PHE A 505 -50.32 -3.40 -14.78
C PHE A 505 -51.51 -3.98 -14.03
N VAL A 506 -52.55 -3.16 -13.83
CA VAL A 506 -53.82 -3.54 -13.22
C VAL A 506 -54.94 -3.28 -14.22
N ASN A 507 -55.68 -4.32 -14.59
CA ASN A 507 -56.73 -4.24 -15.58
C ASN A 507 -58.09 -3.91 -14.93
N THR A 508 -58.57 -2.66 -15.07
CA THR A 508 -59.89 -2.28 -14.54
C THR A 508 -61.04 -2.62 -15.50
N LEU A 509 -60.75 -3.23 -16.65
CA LEU A 509 -61.75 -3.56 -17.67
C LEU A 509 -62.47 -4.88 -17.36
N LYS A 510 -63.67 -5.05 -17.92
CA LYS A 510 -64.51 -6.26 -17.76
C LYS A 510 -64.04 -7.46 -18.59
N LYS A 511 -62.98 -7.30 -19.39
CA LYS A 511 -62.43 -8.30 -20.32
C LYS A 511 -60.91 -8.32 -20.21
N ASP A 512 -60.31 -9.41 -20.65
CA ASP A 512 -58.86 -9.61 -20.64
C ASP A 512 -58.18 -8.64 -21.61
N ILE A 513 -56.94 -8.27 -21.28
CA ILE A 513 -56.09 -7.42 -22.12
C ILE A 513 -54.72 -8.07 -22.31
N HIS A 514 -54.16 -7.90 -23.51
CA HIS A 514 -52.79 -8.31 -23.83
C HIS A 514 -51.95 -7.06 -24.09
N ILE A 515 -50.80 -6.94 -23.41
CA ILE A 515 -49.89 -5.80 -23.54
C ILE A 515 -48.58 -6.26 -24.14
N PHE A 516 -48.05 -5.51 -25.11
CA PHE A 516 -46.80 -5.79 -25.80
C PHE A 516 -45.75 -4.77 -25.39
N LEU A 517 -44.78 -5.21 -24.57
CA LEU A 517 -43.64 -4.43 -24.16
C LEU A 517 -42.45 -4.80 -25.05
N GLY A 518 -42.24 -4.04 -26.14
CA GLY A 518 -41.15 -4.28 -27.08
C GLY A 518 -41.35 -5.50 -28.01
N SER A 519 -40.31 -6.31 -28.17
CA SER A 519 -40.24 -7.49 -29.06
C SER A 519 -40.57 -8.83 -28.37
N GLY A 520 -40.88 -8.82 -27.07
CA GLY A 520 -41.22 -10.02 -26.31
C GLY A 520 -42.67 -10.47 -26.44
N ASP A 521 -42.99 -11.56 -25.73
CA ASP A 521 -44.33 -12.13 -25.67
C ASP A 521 -45.35 -11.20 -24.98
N ALA A 522 -46.61 -11.33 -25.38
CA ALA A 522 -47.69 -10.50 -24.86
C ALA A 522 -48.04 -10.86 -23.41
N ILE A 523 -48.05 -9.87 -22.51
CA ILE A 523 -48.48 -10.06 -21.13
C ILE A 523 -50.00 -10.08 -21.08
N ARG A 524 -50.58 -11.23 -20.72
CA ARG A 524 -52.02 -11.40 -20.54
C ARG A 524 -52.42 -10.98 -19.13
N ILE A 525 -53.36 -10.05 -19.02
CA ILE A 525 -53.92 -9.59 -17.76
C ILE A 525 -55.41 -9.89 -17.75
N GLY A 526 -55.85 -10.66 -16.75
CA GLY A 526 -57.25 -11.05 -16.61
C GLY A 526 -58.19 -9.85 -16.39
N LYS A 527 -59.48 -10.04 -16.67
CA LYS A 527 -60.55 -9.08 -16.35
C LYS A 527 -60.73 -8.80 -14.85
N ASN A 528 -61.47 -7.74 -14.51
CA ASN A 528 -61.97 -7.42 -13.18
C ASN A 528 -60.88 -7.21 -12.12
N TYR A 529 -60.02 -6.20 -12.33
CA TYR A 529 -58.96 -5.77 -11.40
C TYR A 529 -57.90 -6.85 -11.13
N LYS A 530 -57.71 -7.82 -12.04
CA LYS A 530 -56.52 -8.68 -12.01
C LYS A 530 -55.29 -7.87 -12.44
N PHE A 531 -54.13 -8.31 -11.97
CA PHE A 531 -52.87 -7.60 -12.12
C PHE A 531 -51.78 -8.54 -12.66
N SER A 532 -50.75 -7.95 -13.26
CA SER A 532 -49.56 -8.66 -13.71
C SER A 532 -48.49 -8.76 -12.61
N ASP A 533 -47.52 -9.64 -12.82
CA ASP A 533 -46.22 -9.52 -12.14
C ASP A 533 -45.48 -8.27 -12.61
N TYR A 534 -44.48 -7.86 -11.83
CA TYR A 534 -43.62 -6.74 -12.15
C TYR A 534 -42.75 -7.06 -13.37
N GLN A 535 -42.72 -6.15 -14.33
CA GLN A 535 -41.87 -6.22 -15.52
C GLN A 535 -40.81 -5.15 -15.44
N THR A 536 -39.55 -5.52 -15.68
CA THR A 536 -38.44 -4.57 -15.70
C THR A 536 -38.29 -3.95 -17.09
N MET A 537 -38.14 -2.63 -17.13
CA MET A 537 -38.11 -1.81 -18.33
C MET A 537 -36.89 -0.88 -18.28
N GLU A 538 -36.32 -0.60 -19.44
CA GLU A 538 -35.29 0.43 -19.56
C GLU A 538 -35.90 1.83 -19.37
N ARG A 539 -35.05 2.81 -19.02
CA ARG A 539 -35.49 4.20 -18.91
C ARG A 539 -35.84 4.73 -20.30
N GLY A 540 -37.02 5.31 -20.43
CA GLY A 540 -37.46 5.91 -21.69
C GLY A 540 -38.88 6.47 -21.62
N GLU A 541 -39.26 7.20 -22.66
CA GLU A 541 -40.64 7.63 -22.87
C GLU A 541 -41.42 6.57 -23.65
N TYR A 542 -42.48 6.03 -23.03
CA TYR A 542 -43.30 4.97 -23.59
C TYR A 542 -44.68 5.49 -24.01
N LYS A 543 -44.71 6.31 -25.07
CA LYS A 543 -45.92 7.01 -25.54
C LYS A 543 -46.90 6.16 -26.35
N GLN A 544 -46.43 5.06 -26.95
CA GLN A 544 -47.23 4.21 -27.85
C GLN A 544 -47.06 2.72 -27.56
N VAL A 545 -47.36 2.31 -26.33
CA VAL A 545 -47.33 0.89 -25.96
C VAL A 545 -48.49 0.17 -26.63
N ARG A 546 -48.18 -0.87 -27.42
CA ARG A 546 -49.18 -1.65 -28.16
C ARG A 546 -49.93 -2.58 -27.21
N CYS A 547 -51.24 -2.67 -27.39
CA CYS A 547 -52.09 -3.61 -26.68
C CYS A 547 -53.13 -4.24 -27.61
N LYS A 548 -53.73 -5.35 -27.17
CA LYS A 548 -54.85 -6.00 -27.85
C LYS A 548 -55.97 -6.23 -26.84
N THR A 549 -57.15 -5.73 -27.18
CA THR A 549 -58.39 -5.88 -26.42
C THR A 549 -59.40 -6.71 -27.22
N TRP A 550 -60.61 -6.89 -26.69
CA TRP A 550 -61.73 -7.54 -27.40
C TRP A 550 -62.24 -6.73 -28.61
N VAL A 551 -61.93 -5.42 -28.68
CA VAL A 551 -62.35 -4.54 -29.78
C VAL A 551 -61.33 -4.52 -30.92
N GLY A 552 -60.07 -4.86 -30.63
CA GLY A 552 -58.98 -4.85 -31.60
C GLY A 552 -57.67 -4.37 -30.99
N ALA A 553 -56.75 -3.96 -31.87
CA ALA A 553 -55.48 -3.34 -31.46
C ALA A 553 -55.72 -1.97 -30.82
N CYS A 554 -54.97 -1.68 -29.76
CA CYS A 554 -55.02 -0.42 -29.03
C CYS A 554 -53.61 0.09 -28.72
N THR A 555 -53.54 1.37 -28.34
CA THR A 555 -52.33 2.01 -27.83
C THR A 555 -52.58 2.64 -26.47
N MET A 556 -51.52 2.75 -25.66
CA MET A 556 -51.53 3.46 -24.39
C MET A 556 -50.24 4.25 -24.19
N ASP A 557 -50.36 5.36 -23.45
CA ASP A 557 -49.23 6.21 -23.09
C ASP A 557 -48.88 5.98 -21.61
N LEU A 558 -47.67 5.45 -21.36
CA LEU A 558 -47.12 5.26 -20.02
C LEU A 558 -46.24 6.45 -19.59
N GLY A 559 -45.93 7.39 -20.49
CA GLY A 559 -45.01 8.50 -20.26
C GLY A 559 -43.59 8.04 -19.96
N LEU A 560 -42.84 8.89 -19.24
CA LEU A 560 -41.48 8.59 -18.79
C LEU A 560 -41.49 7.51 -17.69
N LEU A 561 -40.75 6.42 -17.92
CA LEU A 561 -40.37 5.47 -16.88
C LEU A 561 -38.93 5.81 -16.45
N ASP A 562 -38.77 6.23 -15.19
CA ASP A 562 -37.53 6.86 -14.72
C ASP A 562 -36.68 5.91 -13.85
N PHE A 563 -35.42 6.28 -13.62
CA PHE A 563 -34.39 5.38 -13.04
C PHE A 563 -34.79 4.79 -11.68
N GLY A 564 -34.79 3.45 -11.59
CA GLY A 564 -35.03 2.72 -10.33
C GLY A 564 -36.44 2.88 -9.75
N ALA A 565 -37.36 3.51 -10.47
CA ALA A 565 -38.73 3.74 -10.01
C ALA A 565 -39.58 2.48 -10.18
N VAL A 566 -40.56 2.32 -9.30
CA VAL A 566 -41.56 1.25 -9.37
C VAL A 566 -42.92 1.88 -9.59
N TYR A 567 -43.57 1.50 -10.69
CA TYR A 567 -44.84 2.03 -11.12
C TYR A 567 -45.93 0.97 -11.07
N THR A 568 -47.11 1.38 -10.58
CA THR A 568 -48.34 0.63 -10.78
C THR A 568 -49.23 1.40 -11.76
N VAL A 569 -49.67 0.71 -12.80
CA VAL A 569 -50.34 1.28 -13.96
C VAL A 569 -51.77 0.74 -14.00
N PHE A 570 -52.73 1.62 -13.72
CA PHE A 570 -54.15 1.29 -13.82
C PHE A 570 -54.65 1.57 -15.24
N ILE A 571 -55.16 0.53 -15.89
CA ILE A 571 -55.65 0.60 -17.27
C ILE A 571 -57.13 0.98 -17.24
N LEU A 572 -57.44 2.18 -17.68
CA LEU A 572 -58.78 2.76 -17.72
C LEU A 572 -59.32 2.76 -19.14
N TRP A 573 -60.65 2.66 -19.26
CA TRP A 573 -61.30 2.73 -20.56
C TRP A 573 -61.20 4.16 -21.12
N GLY A 574 -60.77 4.27 -22.39
CA GLY A 574 -60.70 5.51 -23.14
C GLY A 574 -61.62 5.46 -24.37
N SER A 575 -61.01 5.36 -25.55
CA SER A 575 -61.69 5.20 -26.84
C SER A 575 -61.49 3.79 -27.41
N ARG A 576 -62.04 3.52 -28.61
CA ARG A 576 -61.91 2.20 -29.28
C ARG A 576 -60.45 1.80 -29.58
N SER A 577 -59.57 2.77 -29.81
CA SER A 577 -58.16 2.55 -30.18
C SER A 577 -57.15 3.04 -29.14
N ILE A 578 -57.56 3.88 -28.18
CA ILE A 578 -56.65 4.48 -27.18
C ILE A 578 -57.18 4.19 -25.78
N LEU A 579 -56.38 3.50 -24.98
CA LEU A 579 -56.67 3.28 -23.57
C LEU A 579 -56.10 4.42 -22.72
N ARG A 580 -56.85 4.84 -21.71
CA ARG A 580 -56.36 5.81 -20.72
C ARG A 580 -55.60 5.05 -19.64
N VAL A 581 -54.54 5.66 -19.13
CA VAL A 581 -53.71 5.07 -18.09
C VAL A 581 -53.62 6.04 -16.93
N TRP A 582 -53.80 5.52 -15.71
CA TRP A 582 -53.43 6.23 -14.51
C TRP A 582 -52.20 5.54 -13.89
N LYS A 583 -51.06 6.21 -14.01
CA LYS A 583 -49.77 5.74 -13.52
C LYS A 583 -49.50 6.35 -12.14
N ILE A 584 -49.24 5.50 -11.15
CA ILE A 584 -48.76 5.91 -9.83
C ILE A 584 -47.33 5.42 -9.62
N ASN A 585 -46.52 6.22 -8.92
CA ASN A 585 -45.24 5.78 -8.41
C ASN A 585 -45.43 5.15 -7.02
N THR A 586 -45.14 3.86 -6.91
CA THR A 586 -45.09 3.15 -5.62
C THR A 586 -43.75 3.44 -4.93
N ILE A 587 -42.66 3.44 -5.72
CA ILE A 587 -41.30 3.81 -5.30
C ILE A 587 -40.80 4.96 -6.18
N PRO A 588 -40.30 6.08 -5.61
CA PRO A 588 -39.83 7.23 -6.37
C PRO A 588 -38.53 6.95 -7.14
N PRO A 589 -38.29 7.68 -8.24
CA PRO A 589 -37.05 7.54 -9.01
C PRO A 589 -35.82 7.94 -8.20
N ASN A 590 -34.66 7.50 -8.65
CA ASN A 590 -33.39 7.92 -8.10
C ASN A 590 -33.09 9.36 -8.53
N HIS A 591 -32.88 10.25 -7.54
CA HIS A 591 -32.56 11.66 -7.78
C HIS A 591 -31.06 11.98 -7.62
N LEU A 592 -30.28 11.08 -7.02
CA LEU A 592 -28.83 11.27 -6.83
C LEU A 592 -28.07 10.86 -8.09
N SER A 593 -27.26 11.78 -8.60
CA SER A 593 -26.33 11.50 -9.70
C SER A 593 -25.13 10.70 -9.21
N ILE A 594 -24.68 9.72 -10.00
CA ILE A 594 -23.44 8.97 -9.75
C ILE A 594 -22.20 9.89 -9.68
N LEU A 595 -22.27 11.09 -10.29
CA LEU A 595 -21.18 12.06 -10.26
C LEU A 595 -20.82 12.52 -8.84
N TRP A 596 -21.71 12.37 -7.87
CA TRP A 596 -21.40 12.64 -6.45
C TRP A 596 -20.33 11.71 -5.88
N GLN A 597 -20.00 10.60 -6.55
CA GLN A 597 -18.88 9.73 -6.16
C GLN A 597 -17.51 10.30 -6.59
N VAL A 598 -17.47 11.21 -7.58
CA VAL A 598 -16.20 11.75 -8.11
C VAL A 598 -15.34 12.41 -7.03
N PRO A 599 -15.85 13.25 -6.11
CA PRO A 599 -15.06 13.81 -5.01
C PRO A 599 -14.37 12.76 -4.14
N GLN A 600 -15.07 11.66 -3.81
CA GLN A 600 -14.48 10.55 -3.07
C GLN A 600 -13.31 9.93 -3.85
N TYR A 601 -13.52 9.65 -5.14
CA TYR A 601 -12.48 9.07 -6.00
C TYR A 601 -11.27 10.00 -6.16
N VAL A 602 -11.49 11.31 -6.31
CA VAL A 602 -10.38 12.29 -6.38
C VAL A 602 -9.56 12.29 -5.10
N LEU A 603 -10.21 12.28 -3.93
CA LEU A 603 -9.52 12.28 -2.63
C LEU A 603 -8.73 10.99 -2.40
N ILE A 604 -9.34 9.84 -2.67
CA ILE A 604 -8.70 8.55 -2.43
C ILE A 604 -7.54 8.31 -3.40
N THR A 605 -7.68 8.68 -4.68
CA THR A 605 -6.60 8.59 -5.66
C THR A 605 -5.48 9.57 -5.36
N ALA A 606 -5.79 10.81 -4.92
CA ALA A 606 -4.76 11.74 -4.46
C ALA A 606 -3.99 11.18 -3.26
N GLY A 607 -4.70 10.54 -2.33
CA GLY A 607 -4.11 9.79 -1.22
C GLY A 607 -3.19 8.66 -1.69
N GLU A 608 -3.63 7.88 -2.68
CA GLU A 608 -2.85 6.81 -3.30
C GLU A 608 -1.56 7.32 -3.92
N VAL A 609 -1.62 8.38 -4.73
CA VAL A 609 -0.45 8.94 -5.40
C VAL A 609 0.58 9.42 -4.37
N MET A 610 0.13 10.12 -3.32
CA MET A 610 1.01 10.58 -2.26
C MET A 610 1.62 9.44 -1.45
N PHE A 611 0.86 8.38 -1.19
CA PHE A 611 1.32 7.24 -0.40
C PHE A 611 2.17 6.26 -1.23
N SER A 612 1.63 5.71 -2.33
CA SER A 612 2.21 4.61 -3.10
C SER A 612 3.53 5.00 -3.80
N VAL A 613 3.56 6.15 -4.49
CA VAL A 613 4.78 6.61 -5.18
C VAL A 613 5.90 6.86 -4.15
N THR A 614 5.55 7.52 -3.04
CA THR A 614 6.50 7.81 -1.97
C THR A 614 6.96 6.54 -1.26
N SER A 615 6.05 5.58 -1.03
CA SER A 615 6.35 4.32 -0.36
C SER A 615 7.37 3.49 -1.16
N PHE A 616 7.28 3.45 -2.49
CA PHE A 616 8.27 2.73 -3.31
C PHE A 616 9.68 3.34 -3.23
N ASP A 617 9.79 4.67 -3.37
CA ASP A 617 11.09 5.35 -3.27
C ASP A 617 11.64 5.28 -1.84
N PHE A 618 10.81 5.47 -0.82
CA PHE A 618 11.18 5.32 0.59
C PHE A 618 11.65 3.90 0.89
N SER A 619 10.90 2.89 0.47
CA SER A 619 11.25 1.48 0.66
C SER A 619 12.60 1.12 0.02
N TYR A 620 12.92 1.76 -1.11
CA TYR A 620 14.17 1.51 -1.82
C TYR A 620 15.34 2.27 -1.19
N ALA A 621 15.13 3.54 -0.83
CA ALA A 621 16.16 4.43 -0.28
C ALA A 621 16.62 4.02 1.12
N GLU A 622 15.68 3.53 1.94
CA GLU A 622 15.95 3.11 3.31
C GLU A 622 16.46 1.67 3.42
N ALA A 623 16.50 0.93 2.31
CA ALA A 623 16.96 -0.45 2.31
C ALA A 623 18.49 -0.56 2.17
N PRO A 624 19.15 -1.35 3.03
CA PRO A 624 20.55 -1.73 2.82
C PRO A 624 20.75 -2.37 1.44
N ALA A 625 21.91 -2.14 0.81
CA ALA A 625 22.22 -2.66 -0.52
C ALA A 625 21.96 -4.17 -0.65
N SER A 626 22.31 -4.91 0.40
CA SER A 626 22.19 -6.36 0.55
C SER A 626 20.77 -6.90 0.74
N MET A 627 19.81 -6.04 1.09
CA MET A 627 18.44 -6.44 1.46
C MET A 627 17.37 -5.70 0.66
N LYS A 628 17.73 -5.00 -0.42
CA LYS A 628 16.79 -4.19 -1.21
C LYS A 628 15.57 -4.98 -1.68
N SER A 629 15.76 -6.19 -2.22
CA SER A 629 14.62 -6.97 -2.71
C SER A 629 13.78 -7.56 -1.55
N VAL A 630 14.44 -7.94 -0.45
CA VAL A 630 13.78 -8.42 0.78
C VAL A 630 12.90 -7.34 1.39
N LEU A 631 13.39 -6.10 1.60
CA LEU A 631 12.58 -5.00 2.13
C LEU A 631 11.40 -4.66 1.20
N GLN A 632 11.62 -4.67 -0.11
CA GLN A 632 10.55 -4.45 -1.08
C GLN A 632 9.48 -5.55 -1.02
N SER A 633 9.86 -6.82 -0.90
CA SER A 633 8.90 -7.91 -0.69
C SER A 633 8.12 -7.77 0.62
N ILE A 634 8.77 -7.35 1.71
CA ILE A 634 8.07 -7.12 2.98
C ILE A 634 7.08 -5.95 2.86
N ALA A 635 7.45 -4.87 2.18
CA ALA A 635 6.54 -3.77 1.89
C ALA A 635 5.30 -4.27 1.13
N MET A 636 5.51 -5.10 0.10
CA MET A 636 4.42 -5.71 -0.68
C MET A 636 3.60 -6.72 0.13
N MET A 637 4.19 -7.40 1.12
CA MET A 637 3.46 -8.31 2.01
C MET A 637 2.44 -7.57 2.86
N THR A 638 2.66 -6.28 3.18
CA THR A 638 1.64 -5.48 3.89
C THR A 638 0.35 -5.38 3.08
N VAL A 639 0.45 -5.34 1.74
CA VAL A 639 -0.72 -5.38 0.83
C VAL A 639 -1.42 -6.74 0.89
N ALA A 640 -0.66 -7.83 0.92
CA ALA A 640 -1.22 -9.19 1.07
C ALA A 640 -2.01 -9.33 2.37
N MET A 641 -1.43 -8.87 3.48
CA MET A 641 -2.10 -8.86 4.79
C MET A 641 -3.35 -7.98 4.75
N GLY A 642 -3.31 -6.84 4.06
CA GLY A 642 -4.48 -6.00 3.83
C GLY A 642 -5.61 -6.74 3.12
N ASN A 643 -5.31 -7.44 2.04
CA ASN A 643 -6.28 -8.25 1.29
C ASN A 643 -6.89 -9.40 2.14
N VAL A 644 -6.11 -10.01 3.02
CA VAL A 644 -6.63 -11.02 3.97
C VAL A 644 -7.59 -10.39 4.97
N ILE A 645 -7.26 -9.19 5.48
CA ILE A 645 -8.16 -8.46 6.39
C ILE A 645 -9.47 -8.10 5.68
N VAL A 646 -9.42 -7.68 4.40
CA VAL A 646 -10.63 -7.42 3.60
C VAL A 646 -11.53 -8.64 3.53
N LEU A 647 -10.97 -9.83 3.27
CA LEU A 647 -11.74 -11.08 3.21
C LEU A 647 -12.46 -11.36 4.54
N ILE A 648 -11.77 -11.17 5.67
CA ILE A 648 -12.34 -11.35 7.01
C ILE A 648 -13.47 -10.36 7.28
N ILE A 649 -13.27 -9.08 6.95
CA ILE A 649 -14.27 -8.03 7.19
C ILE A 649 -15.50 -8.26 6.30
N ALA A 650 -15.31 -8.61 5.02
CA ALA A 650 -16.39 -8.86 4.08
C ALA A 650 -17.29 -10.04 4.51
N GLU A 651 -16.73 -11.08 5.13
CA GLU A 651 -17.53 -12.19 5.67
C GLU A 651 -18.24 -11.86 6.99
N ALA A 652 -17.72 -10.89 7.76
CA ALA A 652 -18.28 -10.56 9.07
C ALA A 652 -19.66 -9.89 9.00
N GLY A 653 -19.91 -9.03 8.00
CA GLY A 653 -21.23 -8.44 7.70
C GLY A 653 -21.96 -7.82 8.90
N LEU A 654 -21.22 -7.16 9.80
CA LEU A 654 -21.71 -6.79 11.13
C LEU A 654 -22.46 -5.45 11.17
N LEU A 655 -22.27 -4.56 10.20
CA LEU A 655 -22.75 -3.18 10.25
C LEU A 655 -23.52 -2.79 8.99
N VAL A 656 -24.30 -1.72 9.09
CA VAL A 656 -24.93 -1.09 7.92
C VAL A 656 -23.84 -0.37 7.12
N GLN A 657 -23.92 -0.41 5.79
CA GLN A 657 -22.87 0.06 4.87
C GLN A 657 -22.36 1.49 5.16
N TRP A 658 -23.24 2.45 5.49
CA TRP A 658 -22.80 3.80 5.85
C TRP A 658 -21.98 3.84 7.16
N ALA A 659 -22.32 3.01 8.13
CA ALA A 659 -21.63 2.91 9.41
C ALA A 659 -20.26 2.21 9.24
N GLU A 660 -20.16 1.28 8.29
CA GLU A 660 -18.89 0.66 7.89
C GLU A 660 -17.92 1.72 7.33
N PHE A 661 -18.36 2.58 6.41
CA PHE A 661 -17.49 3.64 5.88
C PHE A 661 -17.02 4.63 6.95
N LEU A 662 -17.88 4.97 7.91
CA LEU A 662 -17.50 5.84 9.02
C LEU A 662 -16.50 5.15 9.96
N LEU A 663 -16.71 3.86 10.27
CA LEU A 663 -15.75 3.03 10.99
C LEU A 663 -14.38 3.02 10.27
N PHE A 664 -14.37 2.82 8.95
CA PHE A 664 -13.16 2.81 8.14
C PHE A 664 -12.44 4.16 8.17
N ALA A 665 -13.16 5.27 8.10
CA ALA A 665 -12.57 6.61 8.25
C ALA A 665 -11.90 6.78 9.63
N CYS A 666 -12.57 6.37 10.71
CA CYS A 666 -12.01 6.45 12.08
C CYS A 666 -10.78 5.55 12.26
N LEU A 667 -10.83 4.31 11.77
CA LEU A 667 -9.70 3.38 11.83
C LEU A 667 -8.49 3.93 11.06
N LEU A 668 -8.71 4.51 9.88
CA LEU A 668 -7.64 5.08 9.08
C LEU A 668 -7.00 6.30 9.75
N LEU A 669 -7.79 7.15 10.41
CA LEU A 669 -7.25 8.23 11.25
C LEU A 669 -6.43 7.67 12.42
N GLY A 670 -6.88 6.58 13.06
CA GLY A 670 -6.11 5.88 14.10
C GLY A 670 -4.77 5.37 13.56
N VAL A 671 -4.77 4.69 12.41
CA VAL A 671 -3.55 4.24 11.71
C VAL A 671 -2.64 5.41 11.38
N CYS A 672 -3.20 6.52 10.90
CA CYS A 672 -2.48 7.74 10.57
C CYS A 672 -1.78 8.35 11.80
N ILE A 673 -2.45 8.40 12.96
CA ILE A 673 -1.87 8.90 14.22
C ILE A 673 -0.71 8.00 14.65
N VAL A 674 -0.93 6.68 14.68
CA VAL A 674 0.10 5.71 15.06
C VAL A 674 1.31 5.82 14.12
N PHE A 675 1.08 5.84 12.81
CA PHE A 675 2.15 5.96 11.81
C PHE A 675 2.90 7.29 11.93
N SER A 676 2.21 8.39 12.25
CA SER A 676 2.85 9.69 12.48
C SER A 676 3.76 9.70 13.71
N ILE A 677 3.32 9.08 14.81
CA ILE A 677 4.14 8.91 16.02
C ILE A 677 5.37 8.05 15.71
N MET A 678 5.19 6.91 15.04
CA MET A 678 6.29 6.02 14.66
C MET A 678 7.26 6.70 13.70
N GLY A 679 6.74 7.46 12.74
CA GLY A 679 7.52 8.22 11.78
C GLY A 679 8.34 9.36 12.40
N TYR A 680 7.86 9.96 13.50
CA TYR A 680 8.61 10.98 14.25
C TYR A 680 9.88 10.40 14.90
N TYR A 681 9.82 9.18 15.43
CA TYR A 681 10.95 8.49 16.04
C TYR A 681 11.81 7.70 15.04
N TYR A 682 11.46 7.71 13.75
CA TYR A 682 12.18 6.95 12.74
C TYR A 682 13.54 7.58 12.41
N VAL A 683 14.61 6.78 12.47
CA VAL A 683 15.97 7.18 12.11
C VAL A 683 16.31 6.64 10.71
N PRO A 684 16.54 7.53 9.72
CA PRO A 684 16.91 7.13 8.36
C PRO A 684 18.21 6.31 8.30
N TRP A 685 18.27 5.37 7.36
CA TRP A 685 19.43 4.51 7.11
C TRP A 685 20.70 5.30 6.78
N ALA A 686 20.61 6.33 5.94
CA ALA A 686 21.74 7.18 5.61
C ALA A 686 22.35 7.84 6.85
N LYS A 687 21.50 8.32 7.77
CA LYS A 687 21.95 8.89 9.04
C LYS A 687 22.58 7.83 9.95
N ALA A 688 22.03 6.62 9.98
CA ALA A 688 22.60 5.51 10.73
C ALA A 688 23.98 5.08 10.20
N GLN A 689 24.19 5.08 8.88
CA GLN A 689 25.50 4.84 8.28
C GLN A 689 26.50 5.94 8.62
N GLN A 690 26.05 7.20 8.66
CA GLN A 690 26.92 8.32 9.02
C GLN A 690 27.36 8.23 10.49
N MET A 691 26.45 7.96 11.42
CA MET A 691 26.80 7.77 12.84
C MET A 691 27.87 6.68 13.03
N VAL A 692 27.80 5.59 12.26
CA VAL A 692 28.78 4.50 12.36
C VAL A 692 30.11 4.87 11.74
N ARG A 693 30.12 5.58 10.61
CA ARG A 693 31.38 6.08 10.03
C ARG A 693 32.09 6.98 11.03
N GLU A 694 31.35 7.88 11.67
CA GLU A 694 31.85 8.75 12.73
C GLU A 694 32.36 7.93 13.95
N GLU A 695 31.67 6.88 14.39
CA GLU A 695 32.15 5.99 15.46
C GLU A 695 33.41 5.21 15.08
N GLN A 696 33.49 4.67 13.86
CA GLN A 696 34.66 3.94 13.36
C GLN A 696 35.86 4.86 13.23
N GLU A 697 35.68 6.09 12.74
CA GLU A 697 36.72 7.11 12.69
C GLU A 697 37.20 7.48 14.10
N GLN A 698 36.28 7.67 15.06
CA GLN A 698 36.64 7.91 16.45
C GLN A 698 37.37 6.73 17.10
N GLN A 699 37.01 5.49 16.75
CA GLN A 699 37.69 4.31 17.27
C GLN A 699 39.09 4.18 16.67
N ALA A 700 39.24 4.37 15.36
CA ALA A 700 40.54 4.40 14.69
C ALA A 700 41.45 5.50 15.25
N GLN A 701 40.89 6.68 15.55
CA GLN A 701 41.62 7.75 16.22
C GLN A 701 42.06 7.37 17.64
N ARG A 702 41.21 6.69 18.42
CA ARG A 702 41.56 6.19 19.76
C ARG A 702 42.67 5.15 19.70
N GLU A 703 42.61 4.21 18.77
CA GLU A 703 43.63 3.18 18.56
C GLU A 703 44.96 3.81 18.11
N GLN A 704 44.92 4.79 17.20
CA GLN A 704 46.12 5.54 16.81
C GLN A 704 46.73 6.32 17.97
N GLN A 705 45.91 7.01 18.78
CA GLN A 705 46.39 7.72 19.97
C GLN A 705 47.00 6.75 20.99
N GLN A 706 46.43 5.55 21.14
CA GLN A 706 46.95 4.54 22.03
C GLN A 706 48.28 3.97 21.53
N ALA A 707 48.38 3.64 20.24
CA ALA A 707 49.64 3.21 19.62
C ALA A 707 50.73 4.29 19.70
N GLN A 708 50.37 5.57 19.53
CA GLN A 708 51.31 6.68 19.72
C GLN A 708 51.79 6.80 21.16
N LYS A 709 50.90 6.61 22.15
CA LYS A 709 51.29 6.60 23.57
C LYS A 709 52.21 5.42 23.88
N GLU A 710 51.91 4.24 23.36
CA GLU A 710 52.74 3.05 23.51
C GLU A 710 54.13 3.25 22.88
N GLN A 711 54.21 3.81 21.67
CA GLN A 711 55.50 4.17 21.04
C GLN A 711 56.27 5.24 21.82
N GLN A 712 55.60 6.28 22.32
CA GLN A 712 56.25 7.29 23.17
C GLN A 712 56.77 6.68 24.47
N GLN A 713 56.02 5.74 25.04
CA GLN A 713 56.40 5.04 26.26
C GLN A 713 57.58 4.10 26.02
N GLU A 714 57.63 3.39 24.89
CA GLU A 714 58.78 2.58 24.46
C GLU A 714 60.02 3.46 24.24
N GLN A 715 59.91 4.55 23.48
CA GLN A 715 61.01 5.49 23.25
C GLN A 715 61.53 6.10 24.56
N TRP A 716 60.63 6.47 25.47
CA TRP A 716 61.01 6.95 26.79
C TRP A 716 61.78 5.87 27.57
N TRP A 717 61.35 4.62 27.48
CA TRP A 717 62.03 3.50 28.13
C TRP A 717 63.42 3.26 27.54
N GLU A 718 63.55 3.27 26.21
CA GLU A 718 64.84 3.15 25.53
C GLU A 718 65.80 4.27 25.94
N GLN A 719 65.34 5.53 25.97
CA GLN A 719 66.16 6.65 26.45
C GLN A 719 66.59 6.49 27.91
N GLN A 720 65.72 5.98 28.77
CA GLN A 720 66.06 5.70 30.16
C GLN A 720 67.11 4.58 30.28
N GLN A 721 67.00 3.53 29.46
CA GLN A 721 68.02 2.47 29.42
C GLN A 721 69.36 2.99 28.89
N GLN A 722 69.33 3.80 27.82
CA GLN A 722 70.52 4.45 27.26
C GLN A 722 71.24 5.30 28.32
N ARG A 723 70.49 6.15 29.04
CA ARG A 723 71.03 6.98 30.13
C ARG A 723 71.64 6.15 31.25
N ARG A 724 70.98 5.07 31.67
CA ARG A 724 71.55 4.16 32.69
C ARG A 724 72.83 3.49 32.20
N TRP A 725 72.86 3.06 30.94
CA TRP A 725 74.04 2.46 30.33
C TRP A 725 75.21 3.45 30.24
N GLU A 726 74.97 4.69 29.78
CA GLU A 726 75.96 5.76 29.73
C GLU A 726 76.50 6.09 31.13
N GLN A 727 75.64 6.20 32.14
CA GLN A 727 76.06 6.38 33.53
C GLN A 727 76.95 5.24 34.00
N GLN A 728 76.61 3.99 33.71
CA GLN A 728 77.45 2.84 34.05
C GLN A 728 78.81 2.88 33.36
N GLN A 729 78.89 3.29 32.09
CA GLN A 729 80.16 3.43 31.37
C GLN A 729 81.02 4.55 31.97
N HIS A 730 80.42 5.71 32.25
CA HIS A 730 81.10 6.82 32.90
C HIS A 730 81.64 6.43 34.29
N TRP A 731 80.86 5.67 35.07
CA TRP A 731 81.31 5.11 36.35
C TRP A 731 82.47 4.13 36.20
N LYS A 732 82.42 3.23 35.21
CA LYS A 732 83.55 2.33 34.90
C LYS A 732 84.81 3.10 34.52
N GLN A 733 84.68 4.15 33.72
CA GLN A 733 85.80 5.00 33.31
C GLN A 733 86.40 5.75 34.50
N LYS A 734 85.56 6.35 35.37
CA LYS A 734 86.01 6.95 36.64
C LYS A 734 86.74 5.95 37.53
N GLN A 735 86.25 4.72 37.64
CA GLN A 735 86.93 3.67 38.41
C GLN A 735 88.29 3.29 37.79
N GLN A 736 88.41 3.25 36.47
CA GLN A 736 89.69 3.00 35.80
C GLN A 736 90.66 4.17 36.02
N GLU A 737 90.20 5.41 35.92
CA GLU A 737 91.01 6.59 36.21
C GLU A 737 91.48 6.65 37.66
N GLN A 738 90.62 6.30 38.62
CA GLN A 738 91.00 6.22 40.02
C GLN A 738 92.03 5.12 40.25
N ARG A 739 91.84 3.93 39.66
CA ARG A 739 92.85 2.86 39.71
C ARG A 739 94.18 3.28 39.10
N ALA A 740 94.16 3.98 37.97
CA ALA A 740 95.37 4.49 37.32
C ALA A 740 96.05 5.62 38.12
N ARG A 741 95.28 6.46 38.83
CA ARG A 741 95.81 7.47 39.77
C ARG A 741 96.45 6.80 40.97
N TRP A 742 95.78 5.80 41.55
CA TRP A 742 96.30 5.04 42.68
C TRP A 742 97.59 4.30 42.32
N GLN A 743 97.66 3.65 41.15
CA GLN A 743 98.89 3.03 40.64
C GLN A 743 100.03 4.04 40.43
N ARG A 744 99.74 5.26 39.97
CA ARG A 744 100.74 6.33 39.82
C ARG A 744 101.26 6.80 41.18
N GLN A 745 100.38 7.01 42.15
CA GLN A 745 100.75 7.35 43.52
C GLN A 745 101.57 6.24 44.17
N GLN A 746 101.21 4.98 43.94
CA GLN A 746 101.97 3.84 44.46
C GLN A 746 103.37 3.76 43.86
N LYS A 747 103.52 3.97 42.54
CA LYS A 747 104.85 4.06 41.90
C LYS A 747 105.67 5.25 42.41
N GLN A 748 105.04 6.41 42.63
CA GLN A 748 105.71 7.57 43.23
C GLN A 748 106.16 7.27 44.66
N TRP A 749 105.30 6.63 45.46
CA TRP A 749 105.62 6.24 46.82
C TRP A 749 106.76 5.20 46.86
N GLU A 750 106.75 4.22 45.96
CA GLU A 750 107.86 3.26 45.81
C GLU A 750 109.18 3.95 45.43
N GLN A 751 109.14 4.95 44.53
CA GLN A 751 110.32 5.76 44.19
C GLN A 751 110.83 6.59 45.37
N GLU A 752 109.92 7.23 46.13
CA GLU A 752 110.28 7.97 47.34
C GLU A 752 110.86 7.07 48.43
N GLN A 753 110.38 5.83 48.58
CA GLN A 753 110.98 4.86 49.50
C GLN A 753 112.38 4.47 49.05
N LEU A 754 112.59 4.23 47.75
CA LEU A 754 113.90 3.89 47.20
C LEU A 754 114.90 5.06 47.32
N GLU A 755 114.42 6.31 47.24
CA GLU A 755 115.23 7.50 47.54
C GLU A 755 115.52 7.65 49.03
N ARG A 756 114.57 7.38 49.92
CA ARG A 756 114.82 7.36 51.38
C ARG A 756 115.81 6.28 51.79
N GLU A 757 115.77 5.10 51.17
CA GLU A 757 116.77 4.05 51.39
C GLU A 757 118.17 4.47 50.91
N LYS A 758 118.27 5.22 49.80
CA LYS A 758 119.53 5.82 49.34
C LYS A 758 120.05 6.91 50.29
N TRP A 759 119.17 7.74 50.85
CA TRP A 759 119.52 8.72 51.88
C TRP A 759 119.96 8.04 53.18
N GLN A 760 119.29 6.97 53.61
CA GLN A 760 119.69 6.18 54.79
C GLN A 760 121.02 5.44 54.61
N GLN A 761 121.45 5.14 53.38
CA GLN A 761 122.79 4.60 53.10
C GLN A 761 123.89 5.68 53.07
N GLN A 762 123.55 6.97 52.95
CA GLN A 762 124.52 8.08 52.96
C GLN A 762 124.73 8.70 54.36
N ASP A 763 123.77 8.58 55.28
CA ASP A 763 123.84 9.15 56.64
C ASP A 763 124.12 8.09 57.74
N GLY A 764 125.14 7.26 57.52
CA GLY A 764 125.67 6.33 58.54
C GLY A 764 126.68 6.95 59.52
N ASP A 765 127.07 8.22 59.32
CA ASP A 765 128.04 8.94 60.15
C ASP A 765 127.46 10.27 60.65
N ARG A 766 126.70 10.22 61.76
CA ARG A 766 126.81 11.12 62.94
C ARG A 766 125.62 10.97 63.88
N GLU A 767 125.94 10.66 65.13
CA GLU A 767 125.07 10.73 66.30
C GLU A 767 124.61 12.16 66.61
N GLY A 768 123.44 12.28 67.24
CA GLY A 768 123.20 13.33 68.24
C GLY A 768 121.84 14.05 68.17
N GLU A 769 120.97 13.67 69.12
CA GLU A 769 120.01 14.50 69.87
C GLU A 769 118.50 14.25 69.68
N LYS A 770 117.88 13.88 70.81
CA LYS A 770 116.44 13.97 71.14
C LYS A 770 116.23 15.23 72.00
N PRO A 771 115.07 15.90 71.95
CA PRO A 771 113.98 15.53 72.88
C PRO A 771 112.55 15.55 72.28
N ALA A 772 111.62 14.99 73.05
CA ALA A 772 110.22 14.61 72.78
C ALA A 772 109.21 15.73 73.19
N PRO A 773 107.89 15.44 73.43
CA PRO A 773 106.84 14.98 72.51
C PRO A 773 105.60 15.93 72.51
N ALA A 774 104.67 15.78 71.55
CA ALA A 774 103.31 16.30 71.68
C ALA A 774 102.26 15.33 71.08
N GLN A 775 101.49 14.76 72.00
CA GLN A 775 100.08 14.31 71.91
C GLN A 775 99.19 15.33 71.17
N ASP A 776 98.03 15.07 70.59
CA ASP A 776 97.08 13.95 70.56
C ASP A 776 96.06 14.25 69.43
N ARG A 777 95.26 13.23 69.11
CA ARG A 777 93.82 13.25 68.71
C ARG A 777 93.45 12.73 67.32
N GLU A 778 92.92 11.50 67.38
CA GLU A 778 91.58 11.09 66.91
C GLU A 778 91.33 11.23 65.39
N GLY A 779 91.11 10.13 64.66
CA GLY A 779 90.05 9.16 64.90
C GLY A 779 88.82 9.59 64.10
N GLY A 780 88.68 9.10 62.86
CA GLY A 780 87.57 9.46 61.98
C GLY A 780 87.43 8.49 60.80
N ASN A 781 86.49 7.56 60.98
CA ASN A 781 86.05 6.47 60.11
C ASN A 781 86.14 6.67 58.59
N LEU A 782 86.55 5.57 57.93
CA LEU A 782 86.02 5.18 56.63
C LEU A 782 84.50 4.99 56.74
N ASP A 783 83.72 5.86 56.09
CA ASP A 783 82.38 5.50 55.64
C ASP A 783 82.47 5.02 54.19
N LEU A 784 82.53 3.69 54.08
CA LEU A 784 81.86 2.97 53.01
C LEU A 784 80.37 3.25 53.16
N ASP A 785 79.82 4.13 52.31
CA ASP A 785 78.40 4.05 52.05
C ASP A 785 78.04 4.16 50.58
N LYS A 786 77.02 3.38 50.28
CA LYS A 786 76.53 2.98 48.98
C LYS A 786 76.06 4.18 48.16
N GLN A 787 76.39 4.16 46.88
CA GLN A 787 75.43 4.36 45.79
C GLN A 787 75.96 3.77 44.48
#